data_AF-A0A226D5Z1-F1
#
_entry.id   AF-A0A226D5Z1-F1
#
_cell.length_a   1.000
_cell.length_b   1.000
_cell.length_c   1.000
_cell.angle_alpha   90.00
_cell.angle_beta   90.00
_cell.angle_gamma   90.00
#
_symmetry.space_group_name_H-M   'P 1'
#
loop_
_entity.id
_entity.type
_entity.pdbx_description
1 polymer ?
#
loop_
_entity_poly.entity_id
_entity_poly.type
_entity_poly.pdbx_seq_one_letter_code
_entity_poly.pdbx_strand_id
1 'polypeptide(L)'
;MEISYYLHKNAYIRIGNSIVLRRRPGDQEDGWMTFSTDNIGNDYVIELHPDGEGEFVLIDKIVTYVLLTPTTISSHQNYGYTGQGHHYVIYPNYTYGSDHDDRKRGNISSPNQVAGSSSGVVSRPTVNQPKPPPSIIVGRPFRRPSPNTAYRMRQQRDGNYHDDDDEEEEEQEVAPAPKLGKPAPPQVIPLPPVRGGRTRNVWNDNPTNAPKFSLQGFKLDVKELQISAADMRLQNVDDVPLKEDVKWIISSDRSALTFDTLIDGRKIGTPITSVKIDEEKAFIDPELYYELIDCKALFQKMPKDDYRIVRGKGNMFEKVDKGPFLCRAAMKMANLDAILNHELTNPMTRDGHPVLGLPDLFYFADVCAGPGGFTEYILWMKKWEAKGFGLTLKGELDFDLQNLHAETETFDTFYGRSGTGDIYIPINVTGFIEHVLSNTGNKGVHLMMADGGFSVTGQENMQELLSQHIILAQIYVALAIVRVGGHVVCKLFDTVTPFTVALIYFMYCSFETVTIHKPVSSRQANSERYLICKWKKSENVTSPIVKYLKDCHEKMWVHKNAADNNEAILELVPVSVLANLDDPFYNYLFDCNNRLISSQIATLKRMAAFVLNKSLDNEPMQWKAKTRAMKHWCIPAEIPMPAMLRQPENGANAVLQGDLKSAILKRHNIDVVPGNLQVFQSLYDWRAVPTTLGRVSGNRGFFLSLGGYSLFKYNGTGWTSASTQAKALSIMMPSKTLFYGEFGLEVRERSGPVENFDMVLHIIDALMLGGMDLRNMHYTRRLEMAEKFAQALTIPERLIIRAKPLIRMEQMLLFIEKIKGRDFIRGGTPRPTCPMDMNNPDSAIIFPRGFLFLKITKDPWQMILDPKINNKVFFNTASGHSTRDTPMDAVASFFDTMENRMLWSWDRATSLRMEAPYSSMGELCPDHVHTCTFMNLFKGMTRPPKNEQDATEASTLPKVQP
;
A
#
# COMPACT_ATOMS: atom_id res chain seq x y z
N MET A 1 -27.48 14.99 -14.67
CA MET A 1 -26.40 15.04 -13.65
C MET A 1 -26.13 16.51 -13.37
N GLU A 2 -26.17 16.97 -12.12
CA GLU A 2 -25.75 18.34 -11.82
C GLU A 2 -24.24 18.40 -11.62
N ILE A 3 -23.59 19.37 -12.25
CA ILE A 3 -22.15 19.61 -12.09
C ILE A 3 -21.92 21.10 -11.82
N SER A 4 -21.26 21.39 -10.71
CA SER A 4 -20.96 22.74 -10.25
C SER A 4 -19.49 23.07 -10.45
N TYR A 5 -19.20 24.19 -11.09
CA TYR A 5 -17.84 24.68 -11.34
C TYR A 5 -17.68 26.13 -10.87
N TYR A 6 -16.51 26.47 -10.32
CA TYR A 6 -16.18 27.85 -9.98
C TYR A 6 -15.58 28.57 -11.20
N LEU A 7 -16.27 29.59 -11.71
CA LEU A 7 -15.87 30.29 -12.93
C LEU A 7 -15.37 31.71 -12.62
N HIS A 8 -14.16 32.03 -13.08
CA HIS A 8 -13.54 33.35 -12.97
C HIS A 8 -14.10 34.34 -14.01
N LYS A 9 -14.04 35.64 -13.70
CA LYS A 9 -14.62 36.76 -14.47
C LYS A 9 -14.23 36.85 -15.95
N ASN A 10 -13.08 36.29 -16.34
CA ASN A 10 -12.56 36.29 -17.71
C ASN A 10 -12.52 34.89 -18.36
N ALA A 11 -13.37 33.94 -17.95
CA ALA A 11 -13.43 32.61 -18.55
C ALA A 11 -14.71 32.39 -19.38
N TYR A 12 -14.60 31.55 -20.41
CA TYR A 12 -15.74 31.02 -21.17
C TYR A 12 -15.74 29.49 -21.20
N ILE A 13 -16.94 28.92 -21.37
CA ILE A 13 -17.17 27.48 -21.39
C ILE A 13 -17.49 27.04 -22.82
N ARG A 14 -16.67 26.12 -23.33
CA ARG A 14 -16.86 25.43 -24.61
C ARG A 14 -17.34 24.00 -24.34
N ILE A 15 -18.36 23.56 -25.07
CA ILE A 15 -18.87 22.19 -25.02
C ILE A 15 -18.81 21.63 -26.45
N GLY A 16 -17.90 20.69 -26.69
CA GLY A 16 -17.55 20.24 -28.04
C GLY A 16 -17.10 21.40 -28.94
N ASN A 17 -17.77 21.62 -30.07
CA ASN A 17 -17.47 22.72 -31.01
C ASN A 17 -18.30 23.99 -30.80
N SER A 18 -19.14 24.05 -29.76
CA SER A 18 -19.97 25.22 -29.45
C SER A 18 -19.45 25.97 -28.23
N ILE A 19 -19.27 27.29 -28.34
CA ILE A 19 -19.15 28.17 -27.17
C ILE A 19 -20.56 28.38 -26.63
N VAL A 20 -20.85 27.85 -25.44
CA VAL A 20 -22.21 27.87 -24.87
C VAL A 20 -22.42 29.12 -24.02
N LEU A 21 -21.41 29.52 -23.23
CA LEU A 21 -21.45 30.74 -22.42
C LEU A 21 -20.09 31.43 -22.36
N ARG A 22 -20.10 32.75 -22.60
CA ARG A 22 -19.02 33.69 -22.31
C ARG A 22 -19.54 34.73 -21.33
N ARG A 23 -18.95 34.81 -20.14
CA ARG A 23 -19.33 35.78 -19.10
C ARG A 23 -19.06 37.20 -19.59
N ARG A 24 -19.91 38.18 -19.25
CA ARG A 24 -19.73 39.55 -19.76
C ARG A 24 -18.89 40.38 -18.79
N PRO A 25 -17.98 41.24 -19.28
CA PRO A 25 -17.32 42.22 -18.43
C PRO A 25 -18.37 43.14 -17.77
N GLY A 26 -18.56 43.00 -16.45
CA GLY A 26 -19.56 43.76 -15.67
C GLY A 26 -20.51 42.90 -14.82
N ASP A 27 -20.60 41.59 -15.07
CA ASP A 27 -21.21 40.66 -14.10
C ASP A 27 -20.35 40.62 -12.81
N GLN A 28 -20.96 40.37 -11.64
CA GLN A 28 -20.23 40.35 -10.35
C GLN A 28 -19.12 39.27 -10.33
N GLU A 29 -18.23 39.33 -9.33
CA GLU A 29 -16.99 38.55 -9.28
C GLU A 29 -17.17 37.01 -9.21
N ASP A 30 -16.02 36.33 -9.24
CA ASP A 30 -15.82 34.89 -9.43
C ASP A 30 -16.77 34.04 -8.55
N GLY A 31 -17.43 33.06 -9.16
CA GLY A 31 -18.61 32.42 -8.57
C GLY A 31 -18.89 31.02 -9.09
N TRP A 32 -19.61 30.23 -8.29
CA TRP A 32 -20.07 28.90 -8.67
C TRP A 32 -21.22 28.98 -9.68
N MET A 33 -21.13 28.18 -10.73
CA MET A 33 -22.20 27.93 -11.70
C MET A 33 -22.50 26.44 -11.75
N THR A 34 -23.78 26.09 -11.67
CA THR A 34 -24.26 24.71 -11.76
C THR A 34 -24.98 24.49 -13.09
N PHE A 35 -24.69 23.36 -13.73
CA PHE A 35 -25.29 22.94 -14.98
C PHE A 35 -25.96 21.58 -14.79
N SER A 36 -27.18 21.42 -15.30
CA SER A 36 -27.77 20.09 -15.46
C SER A 36 -27.52 19.57 -16.87
N THR A 37 -27.11 18.30 -16.98
CA THR A 37 -26.79 17.63 -18.24
C THR A 37 -28.00 17.04 -18.98
N ASP A 38 -29.24 17.36 -18.61
CA ASP A 38 -30.44 16.62 -19.02
C ASP A 38 -30.79 16.68 -20.54
N ASN A 39 -30.02 17.41 -21.35
CA ASN A 39 -30.09 17.41 -22.81
C ASN A 39 -28.70 17.29 -23.48
N ILE A 40 -27.69 16.78 -22.78
CA ILE A 40 -26.32 16.59 -23.28
C ILE A 40 -26.02 15.09 -23.31
N GLY A 41 -25.64 14.58 -24.49
CA GLY A 41 -25.26 13.17 -24.67
C GLY A 41 -23.95 12.79 -23.97
N ASN A 42 -23.59 11.51 -23.98
CA ASN A 42 -22.46 11.01 -23.19
C ASN A 42 -21.08 11.46 -23.67
N ASP A 43 -20.96 11.95 -24.92
CA ASP A 43 -19.67 12.18 -25.60
C ASP A 43 -19.34 13.67 -25.83
N TYR A 44 -19.33 14.48 -24.77
CA TYR A 44 -18.93 15.90 -24.85
C TYR A 44 -17.82 16.27 -23.87
N VAL A 45 -16.72 16.79 -24.39
CA VAL A 45 -15.68 17.45 -23.59
C VAL A 45 -16.15 18.86 -23.24
N ILE A 46 -16.02 19.23 -21.96
CA ILE A 46 -16.19 20.59 -21.46
C ILE A 46 -14.79 21.20 -21.29
N GLU A 47 -14.50 22.29 -22.00
CA GLU A 47 -13.24 23.02 -21.91
C GLU A 47 -13.46 24.42 -21.31
N LEU A 48 -12.60 24.79 -20.35
CA LEU A 48 -12.55 26.11 -19.74
C LEU A 48 -11.40 26.90 -20.35
N HIS A 49 -11.70 28.01 -21.02
CA HIS A 49 -10.71 28.85 -21.70
C HIS A 49 -10.68 30.26 -21.11
N PRO A 50 -9.51 30.81 -20.76
CA PRO A 50 -9.37 32.21 -20.35
C PRO A 50 -9.34 33.14 -21.58
N ASP A 51 -9.96 34.31 -21.45
CA ASP A 51 -9.89 35.42 -22.43
C ASP A 51 -8.57 36.23 -22.34
N GLY A 52 -7.45 35.59 -22.01
CA GLY A 52 -6.12 36.22 -21.91
C GLY A 52 -5.10 35.42 -21.10
N GLU A 53 -3.88 35.94 -20.99
CA GLU A 53 -2.81 35.31 -20.21
C GLU A 53 -3.06 35.42 -18.69
N GLY A 54 -3.45 34.31 -18.08
CA GLY A 54 -3.58 34.16 -16.63
C GLY A 54 -3.80 32.70 -16.25
N GLU A 55 -3.03 32.20 -15.28
CA GLU A 55 -3.15 30.82 -14.78
C GLU A 55 -4.34 30.66 -13.83
N PHE A 56 -4.96 29.47 -13.83
CA PHE A 56 -5.94 29.08 -12.82
C PHE A 56 -5.39 28.00 -11.89
N VAL A 57 -5.58 28.19 -10.60
CA VAL A 57 -5.38 27.15 -9.59
C VAL A 57 -6.63 26.27 -9.56
N LEU A 58 -6.53 25.04 -10.06
CA LEU A 58 -7.61 24.06 -9.96
C LEU A 58 -7.72 23.57 -8.50
N ILE A 59 -8.91 23.69 -7.89
CA ILE A 59 -9.18 23.14 -6.56
C ILE A 59 -10.10 21.90 -6.72
N ASP A 60 -9.44 20.74 -6.62
CA ASP A 60 -9.97 19.36 -6.62
C ASP A 60 -10.50 18.75 -7.94
N LYS A 61 -10.70 17.43 -7.91
CA LYS A 61 -10.63 16.49 -9.05
C LYS A 61 -11.85 16.47 -9.97
N ILE A 62 -11.57 16.19 -11.26
CA ILE A 62 -12.08 14.99 -11.94
C ILE A 62 -10.89 14.26 -12.59
N VAL A 63 -10.91 12.92 -12.62
CA VAL A 63 -9.90 12.08 -13.29
C VAL A 63 -10.61 11.17 -14.28
N THR A 64 -10.13 11.14 -15.53
CA THR A 64 -10.65 10.24 -16.57
C THR A 64 -9.47 9.58 -17.28
N TYR A 65 -9.39 8.24 -17.24
CA TYR A 65 -8.37 7.46 -17.93
C TYR A 65 -8.84 7.05 -19.33
N VAL A 66 -7.89 6.95 -20.27
CA VAL A 66 -8.09 6.31 -21.58
C VAL A 66 -6.94 5.34 -21.84
N LEU A 67 -7.28 4.11 -22.20
CA LEU A 67 -6.34 3.04 -22.53
C LEU A 67 -5.88 3.14 -24.00
N LEU A 68 -4.64 2.78 -24.27
CA LEU A 68 -4.10 2.59 -25.62
C LEU A 68 -3.25 1.31 -25.68
N THR A 69 -3.46 0.51 -26.72
CA THR A 69 -2.66 -0.68 -27.05
C THR A 69 -1.95 -0.48 -28.40
N PRO A 70 -0.76 -1.06 -28.62
CA PRO A 70 0.06 -0.75 -29.80
C PRO A 70 -0.09 -1.75 -30.96
N THR A 71 -0.16 -1.23 -32.19
CA THR A 71 0.11 -1.97 -33.44
C THR A 71 0.87 -1.11 -34.46
N THR A 72 1.58 -1.74 -35.39
CA THR A 72 2.65 -1.16 -36.22
C THR A 72 2.25 -0.94 -37.69
N ILE A 73 2.94 -0.03 -38.42
CA ILE A 73 3.64 -0.25 -39.72
C ILE A 73 4.07 1.07 -40.42
N SER A 74 4.98 0.93 -41.41
CA SER A 74 5.97 1.83 -42.03
C SER A 74 5.56 2.97 -42.99
N SER A 75 6.41 4.01 -43.02
CA SER A 75 6.98 4.77 -44.19
C SER A 75 6.08 5.29 -45.36
N HIS A 76 6.08 6.61 -45.64
CA HIS A 76 6.98 7.32 -46.61
C HIS A 76 6.43 8.70 -47.12
N GLN A 77 7.38 9.63 -47.37
CA GLN A 77 7.37 10.80 -48.29
C GLN A 77 6.42 12.02 -48.12
N ASN A 78 7.02 13.12 -47.62
CA ASN A 78 7.02 14.51 -48.12
C ASN A 78 5.78 15.15 -48.76
N TYR A 79 5.29 16.23 -48.13
CA TYR A 79 5.06 17.55 -48.78
C TYR A 79 5.20 18.69 -47.74
N GLY A 80 5.58 19.90 -48.17
CA GLY A 80 5.41 21.14 -47.38
C GLY A 80 3.97 21.68 -47.52
N TYR A 81 3.48 22.64 -46.72
CA TYR A 81 4.16 23.87 -46.28
C TYR A 81 3.58 24.40 -44.93
N THR A 82 4.22 25.43 -44.38
CA THR A 82 3.83 26.34 -43.27
C THR A 82 2.39 26.33 -42.72
N GLY A 83 2.27 26.42 -41.38
CA GLY A 83 1.37 27.42 -40.76
C GLY A 83 0.34 26.94 -39.73
N GLN A 84 0.67 27.11 -38.44
CA GLN A 84 -0.21 27.01 -37.26
C GLN A 84 -0.88 25.64 -37.01
N GLY A 85 -1.31 25.42 -35.76
CA GLY A 85 -1.65 24.09 -35.25
C GLY A 85 -3.12 23.71 -35.42
N HIS A 86 -3.38 22.46 -35.77
CA HIS A 86 -4.69 21.83 -35.66
C HIS A 86 -4.61 20.45 -35.01
N HIS A 87 -5.72 20.03 -34.42
CA HIS A 87 -5.86 18.81 -33.62
C HIS A 87 -6.09 17.60 -34.52
N TYR A 88 -5.63 16.42 -34.09
CA TYR A 88 -6.07 15.14 -34.66
C TYR A 88 -7.32 14.64 -33.93
N VAL A 89 -8.35 14.29 -34.69
CA VAL A 89 -9.53 13.57 -34.20
C VAL A 89 -9.49 12.16 -34.75
N ILE A 90 -9.62 11.15 -33.87
CA ILE A 90 -9.70 9.74 -34.24
C ILE A 90 -11.03 9.21 -33.71
N TYR A 91 -11.85 8.64 -34.58
CA TYR A 91 -13.13 8.00 -34.24
C TYR A 91 -12.96 6.48 -34.13
N PRO A 92 -13.29 5.86 -32.99
CA PRO A 92 -13.54 4.42 -32.90
C PRO A 92 -15.03 4.14 -33.11
N ASN A 93 -15.40 3.49 -34.22
CA ASN A 93 -16.76 2.99 -34.43
C ASN A 93 -16.96 1.64 -33.71
N TYR A 94 -18.12 1.46 -33.07
CA TYR A 94 -18.61 0.18 -32.55
C TYR A 94 -19.93 -0.18 -33.23
N THR A 95 -20.09 -1.42 -33.70
CA THR A 95 -21.41 -2.02 -33.94
C THR A 95 -21.39 -3.55 -33.90
N TYR A 96 -22.50 -4.13 -33.44
CA TYR A 96 -22.92 -5.52 -33.67
C TYR A 96 -23.25 -5.71 -35.18
N GLY A 97 -23.35 -6.91 -35.77
CA GLY A 97 -23.28 -8.27 -35.21
C GLY A 97 -24.52 -9.10 -35.61
N SER A 98 -24.40 -9.97 -36.62
CA SER A 98 -25.44 -10.93 -37.07
C SER A 98 -24.85 -11.99 -38.03
N ASP A 99 -25.55 -13.11 -38.21
CA ASP A 99 -25.00 -14.39 -38.72
C ASP A 99 -25.07 -14.67 -40.24
N HIS A 100 -24.45 -15.80 -40.60
CA HIS A 100 -24.71 -16.73 -41.72
C HIS A 100 -24.37 -16.37 -43.20
N ASP A 101 -23.30 -17.05 -43.66
CA ASP A 101 -23.24 -17.92 -44.86
C ASP A 101 -23.05 -17.44 -46.32
N ASP A 102 -22.49 -18.40 -47.08
CA ASP A 102 -22.41 -18.61 -48.54
C ASP A 102 -21.81 -17.56 -49.52
N ARG A 103 -20.50 -17.69 -49.76
CA ARG A 103 -19.84 -17.81 -51.08
C ARG A 103 -20.51 -17.19 -52.35
N LYS A 104 -19.95 -16.08 -52.88
CA LYS A 104 -19.27 -15.95 -54.22
C LYS A 104 -19.27 -14.51 -54.79
N ARG A 105 -18.20 -14.18 -55.56
CA ARG A 105 -18.11 -13.25 -56.74
C ARG A 105 -19.07 -12.03 -56.76
N GLY A 106 -18.66 -10.77 -56.77
CA GLY A 106 -17.47 -10.13 -57.37
C GLY A 106 -17.88 -9.16 -58.50
N ASN A 107 -17.15 -8.06 -58.70
CA ASN A 107 -17.36 -6.98 -59.72
C ASN A 107 -18.60 -6.06 -59.51
N ILE A 108 -18.71 -4.80 -60.01
CA ILE A 108 -17.79 -3.77 -60.56
C ILE A 108 -18.49 -2.37 -60.51
N SER A 109 -17.73 -1.26 -60.63
CA SER A 109 -18.10 0.12 -61.04
C SER A 109 -19.14 0.99 -60.27
N SER A 110 -18.60 2.10 -59.75
CA SER A 110 -19.03 3.52 -59.81
C SER A 110 -19.78 3.99 -61.09
N PRO A 111 -20.23 5.28 -61.23
CA PRO A 111 -20.71 6.32 -60.29
C PRO A 111 -21.99 7.05 -60.84
N ASN A 112 -22.15 8.36 -60.53
CA ASN A 112 -22.93 9.43 -61.20
C ASN A 112 -24.45 9.56 -60.87
N GLN A 113 -25.12 10.73 -61.00
CA GLN A 113 -24.75 12.18 -60.99
C GLN A 113 -26.06 13.04 -61.09
N VAL A 114 -25.95 14.38 -61.03
CA VAL A 114 -26.90 15.42 -61.51
C VAL A 114 -28.00 15.88 -60.51
N ALA A 115 -28.44 17.14 -60.69
CA ALA A 115 -29.31 17.91 -59.81
C ALA A 115 -30.57 18.44 -60.53
N GLY A 116 -31.54 18.94 -59.74
CA GLY A 116 -32.78 19.60 -60.18
C GLY A 116 -33.91 19.31 -59.17
N SER A 117 -34.88 20.20 -58.92
CA SER A 117 -35.11 21.57 -59.41
C SER A 117 -35.93 22.39 -58.38
N SER A 118 -36.24 23.66 -58.67
CA SER A 118 -37.12 24.54 -57.88
C SER A 118 -38.60 24.06 -57.92
N SER A 119 -39.52 24.47 -57.03
CA SER A 119 -39.75 25.78 -56.38
C SER A 119 -40.76 25.68 -55.21
N GLY A 120 -40.90 26.73 -54.37
CA GLY A 120 -41.90 26.75 -53.27
C GLY A 120 -41.81 27.95 -52.31
N VAL A 121 -42.52 29.04 -52.62
CA VAL A 121 -42.68 30.29 -51.83
C VAL A 121 -43.78 30.05 -50.74
N VAL A 122 -43.99 30.74 -49.59
CA VAL A 122 -43.88 32.18 -49.21
C VAL A 122 -43.74 32.40 -47.67
N SER A 123 -43.28 33.59 -47.27
CA SER A 123 -43.59 34.39 -46.04
C SER A 123 -42.99 34.07 -44.64
N ARG A 124 -42.26 35.08 -44.12
CA ARG A 124 -42.14 35.54 -42.70
C ARG A 124 -43.17 36.69 -42.47
N PRO A 125 -43.18 37.56 -41.41
CA PRO A 125 -42.44 37.68 -40.12
C PRO A 125 -43.43 37.72 -38.89
N THR A 126 -43.34 38.42 -37.74
CA THR A 126 -42.45 39.50 -37.22
C THR A 126 -42.44 39.64 -35.67
N VAL A 127 -41.25 39.63 -35.07
CA VAL A 127 -40.65 40.60 -34.09
C VAL A 127 -41.55 41.47 -33.19
N ASN A 128 -41.27 41.50 -31.87
CA ASN A 128 -41.15 42.73 -31.07
C ASN A 128 -40.42 42.57 -29.70
N GLN A 129 -40.06 43.71 -29.08
CA GLN A 129 -39.22 43.93 -27.87
C GLN A 129 -39.67 45.28 -27.19
N PRO A 130 -39.07 45.85 -26.11
CA PRO A 130 -38.44 45.33 -24.86
C PRO A 130 -38.78 46.17 -23.57
N LYS A 131 -37.98 46.05 -22.48
CA LYS A 131 -37.64 47.05 -21.40
C LYS A 131 -38.61 47.23 -20.16
N PRO A 132 -38.24 47.90 -19.02
CA PRO A 132 -37.29 47.41 -17.98
C PRO A 132 -37.75 47.73 -16.48
N PRO A 133 -36.99 48.21 -15.44
CA PRO A 133 -37.26 47.87 -14.00
C PRO A 133 -37.47 49.09 -13.02
N PRO A 134 -37.51 48.89 -11.68
CA PRO A 134 -36.74 49.80 -10.77
C PRO A 134 -36.21 49.27 -9.38
N SER A 135 -35.00 49.71 -9.02
CA SER A 135 -34.41 50.16 -7.71
C SER A 135 -34.60 49.49 -6.31
N ILE A 136 -33.49 48.95 -5.76
CA ILE A 136 -32.71 49.34 -4.53
C ILE A 136 -33.41 49.79 -3.22
N ILE A 137 -33.05 49.16 -2.07
CA ILE A 137 -32.90 49.74 -0.70
C ILE A 137 -31.65 49.12 0.01
N VAL A 138 -31.06 49.78 1.02
CA VAL A 138 -29.78 49.43 1.72
C VAL A 138 -29.97 49.27 3.26
N GLY A 139 -29.23 48.36 3.96
CA GLY A 139 -29.62 47.97 5.34
C GLY A 139 -28.63 47.40 6.40
N ARG A 140 -27.30 47.64 6.37
CA ARG A 140 -26.34 47.46 7.51
C ARG A 140 -26.07 46.01 8.08
N PRO A 141 -25.02 45.80 8.93
CA PRO A 141 -24.36 44.49 9.08
C PRO A 141 -24.50 43.79 10.45
N PHE A 142 -24.24 42.47 10.47
CA PHE A 142 -24.04 41.67 11.69
C PHE A 142 -22.55 41.51 12.07
N ARG A 143 -22.28 41.41 13.38
CA ARG A 143 -20.91 41.30 13.94
C ARG A 143 -20.39 39.86 13.93
N ARG A 144 -19.09 39.69 13.70
CA ARG A 144 -18.36 38.44 14.00
C ARG A 144 -18.18 38.26 15.53
N PRO A 145 -18.41 37.07 16.10
CA PRO A 145 -17.87 36.70 17.42
C PRO A 145 -16.35 36.53 17.38
N SER A 146 -15.69 36.66 18.53
CA SER A 146 -14.23 36.52 18.68
C SER A 146 -13.79 35.06 18.91
N PRO A 147 -12.55 34.69 18.52
CA PRO A 147 -12.05 33.33 18.64
C PRO A 147 -11.58 33.01 20.07
N ASN A 148 -12.51 32.74 21.00
CA ASN A 148 -12.15 32.18 22.31
C ASN A 148 -13.19 31.23 22.96
N THR A 149 -14.33 30.97 22.31
CA THR A 149 -15.38 30.08 22.86
C THR A 149 -15.25 28.61 22.41
N ALA A 150 -14.33 28.30 21.48
CA ALA A 150 -14.18 26.95 20.90
C ALA A 150 -13.50 25.93 21.84
N TYR A 151 -12.86 26.37 22.93
CA TYR A 151 -12.01 25.52 23.76
C TYR A 151 -12.74 24.83 24.94
N ARG A 152 -14.04 25.07 25.14
CA ARG A 152 -14.85 24.44 26.21
C ARG A 152 -15.91 23.44 25.74
N MET A 153 -15.97 23.15 24.43
CA MET A 153 -16.78 22.06 23.85
C MET A 153 -15.90 21.00 23.15
N ARG A 154 -14.69 20.76 23.67
CA ARG A 154 -13.76 19.71 23.22
C ARG A 154 -13.27 18.77 24.34
N GLN A 155 -13.95 18.76 25.49
CA GLN A 155 -13.71 17.86 26.62
C GLN A 155 -15.02 17.22 27.16
N GLN A 156 -16.06 17.16 26.32
CA GLN A 156 -17.29 16.39 26.54
C GLN A 156 -17.76 15.75 25.21
N ARG A 157 -16.79 15.19 24.49
CA ARG A 157 -16.98 14.20 23.42
C ARG A 157 -15.84 13.19 23.51
N ASP A 158 -15.76 12.54 24.66
CA ASP A 158 -15.21 11.19 24.70
C ASP A 158 -16.20 10.34 23.90
N GLY A 159 -15.89 10.15 22.61
CA GLY A 159 -16.70 9.29 21.76
C GLY A 159 -16.44 7.85 22.14
N ASN A 160 -17.49 7.13 22.54
CA ASN A 160 -17.51 5.70 22.32
C ASN A 160 -17.39 5.49 20.80
N TYR A 161 -16.17 5.23 20.33
CA TYR A 161 -16.03 4.32 19.21
C TYR A 161 -16.51 2.97 19.74
N HIS A 162 -17.61 2.47 19.18
CA HIS A 162 -17.91 1.07 19.30
C HIS A 162 -16.91 0.33 18.38
N ASP A 163 -16.32 -0.74 18.90
CA ASP A 163 -15.37 -1.55 18.15
C ASP A 163 -16.16 -2.54 17.31
N ASP A 164 -16.40 -2.15 16.06
CA ASP A 164 -17.18 -2.85 15.05
C ASP A 164 -16.36 -4.04 14.49
N ASP A 165 -16.18 -5.01 15.39
CA ASP A 165 -15.43 -6.26 15.28
C ASP A 165 -16.38 -7.43 15.68
N ASP A 166 -17.66 -7.27 15.37
CA ASP A 166 -18.75 -8.22 15.59
C ASP A 166 -19.30 -8.73 14.25
N GLU A 167 -19.78 -9.97 14.21
CA GLU A 167 -20.35 -10.57 12.99
C GLU A 167 -21.79 -10.05 12.68
N GLU A 168 -22.18 -8.93 13.29
CA GLU A 168 -23.54 -8.43 13.43
C GLU A 168 -23.62 -6.91 13.68
N GLU A 169 -23.82 -6.14 12.62
CA GLU A 169 -24.10 -4.69 12.65
C GLU A 169 -25.55 -4.35 12.22
N GLU A 170 -25.88 -3.05 12.20
CA GLU A 170 -27.25 -2.54 12.39
C GLU A 170 -28.24 -2.82 11.24
N GLU A 171 -29.51 -3.07 11.61
CA GLU A 171 -30.65 -3.07 10.69
C GLU A 171 -31.07 -1.64 10.34
N GLN A 172 -31.08 -1.27 9.05
CA GLN A 172 -31.93 -0.21 8.52
C GLN A 172 -32.59 -0.66 7.21
N GLU A 173 -33.88 -0.33 7.04
CA GLU A 173 -34.73 -0.90 6.00
C GLU A 173 -34.35 -0.46 4.58
N VAL A 174 -34.03 -1.43 3.70
CA VAL A 174 -33.90 -1.18 2.26
C VAL A 174 -35.29 -1.12 1.62
N ALA A 175 -35.92 0.05 1.68
CA ALA A 175 -37.14 0.32 0.92
C ALA A 175 -36.86 0.33 -0.60
N PRO A 176 -37.63 -0.38 -1.44
CA PRO A 176 -37.36 -0.45 -2.88
C PRO A 176 -37.63 0.89 -3.57
N ALA A 177 -36.76 1.26 -4.52
CA ALA A 177 -36.80 2.56 -5.18
C ALA A 177 -38.13 2.82 -5.93
N PRO A 178 -38.84 3.93 -5.63
CA PRO A 178 -40.08 4.27 -6.33
C PRO A 178 -39.82 4.74 -7.76
N LYS A 179 -40.63 4.26 -8.71
CA LYS A 179 -40.57 4.65 -10.13
C LYS A 179 -40.90 6.15 -10.28
N LEU A 180 -40.11 6.88 -11.08
CA LEU A 180 -40.28 8.34 -11.24
C LEU A 180 -41.65 8.71 -11.83
N GLY A 181 -42.47 9.37 -11.02
CA GLY A 181 -43.63 10.17 -11.46
C GLY A 181 -43.28 11.66 -11.50
N LYS A 182 -43.96 12.44 -12.35
CA LYS A 182 -43.68 13.88 -12.54
C LYS A 182 -44.07 14.70 -11.30
N PRO A 183 -43.32 15.76 -10.93
CA PRO A 183 -43.60 16.59 -9.77
C PRO A 183 -44.78 17.56 -10.00
N ALA A 184 -45.43 17.95 -8.90
CA ALA A 184 -46.46 18.99 -8.84
C ALA A 184 -46.02 20.16 -7.93
N PRO A 185 -46.62 21.37 -8.04
CA PRO A 185 -46.12 22.57 -7.35
C PRO A 185 -46.34 22.55 -5.81
N PRO A 186 -45.50 23.26 -5.03
CA PRO A 186 -45.56 23.25 -3.57
C PRO A 186 -46.75 24.06 -3.02
N GLN A 187 -47.36 23.56 -1.93
CA GLN A 187 -48.27 24.33 -1.07
C GLN A 187 -47.61 24.63 0.28
N VAL A 188 -47.97 25.78 0.86
CA VAL A 188 -47.42 26.29 2.12
C VAL A 188 -48.20 25.75 3.30
N ILE A 189 -47.50 25.19 4.30
CA ILE A 189 -48.07 24.80 5.61
C ILE A 189 -47.18 25.40 6.72
N PRO A 190 -47.74 26.03 7.78
CA PRO A 190 -46.98 26.85 8.72
C PRO A 190 -46.32 26.07 9.87
N LEU A 191 -45.31 26.69 10.48
CA LEU A 191 -44.58 26.19 11.66
C LEU A 191 -45.42 26.22 12.94
N PRO A 192 -45.52 25.12 13.72
CA PRO A 192 -46.03 25.13 15.09
C PRO A 192 -44.98 25.60 16.12
N PRO A 193 -45.39 26.08 17.32
CA PRO A 193 -44.49 26.74 18.26
C PRO A 193 -43.73 25.80 19.20
N VAL A 194 -42.54 26.21 19.63
CA VAL A 194 -41.74 25.53 20.67
C VAL A 194 -42.19 25.97 22.07
N ARG A 195 -42.71 25.03 22.89
CA ARG A 195 -42.49 24.98 24.36
C ARG A 195 -43.17 23.79 25.07
N GLY A 196 -42.37 23.10 25.89
CA GLY A 196 -42.80 22.57 27.19
C GLY A 196 -43.36 21.14 27.25
N GLY A 197 -43.01 20.43 28.33
CA GLY A 197 -43.67 19.19 28.76
C GLY A 197 -43.01 17.88 28.29
N ARG A 198 -42.32 17.18 29.21
CA ARG A 198 -42.10 15.74 29.08
C ARG A 198 -43.32 15.01 29.65
N THR A 199 -44.17 14.46 28.79
CA THR A 199 -45.18 13.47 29.16
C THR A 199 -45.05 12.25 28.24
N ARG A 200 -45.16 11.05 28.81
CA ARG A 200 -45.22 9.81 28.03
C ARG A 200 -46.54 9.77 27.27
N ASN A 201 -46.49 9.58 25.95
CA ASN A 201 -47.60 9.03 25.19
C ASN A 201 -47.13 7.71 24.55
N VAL A 202 -48.02 6.72 24.56
CA VAL A 202 -47.76 5.38 24.03
C VAL A 202 -47.94 5.41 22.52
N TRP A 203 -46.90 4.99 21.78
CA TRP A 203 -47.08 4.50 20.42
C TRP A 203 -47.41 3.02 20.48
N ASN A 204 -48.43 2.63 19.72
CA ASN A 204 -49.12 1.35 19.86
C ASN A 204 -48.67 0.40 18.75
N ASP A 205 -47.37 0.05 18.76
CA ASP A 205 -46.79 -0.89 17.81
C ASP A 205 -47.43 -2.27 18.01
N ASN A 206 -48.07 -2.77 16.96
CA ASN A 206 -48.86 -4.00 16.99
C ASN A 206 -48.00 -5.16 16.44
N PRO A 207 -47.31 -5.95 17.28
CA PRO A 207 -46.21 -6.79 16.82
C PRO A 207 -46.74 -8.16 16.39
N THR A 208 -46.78 -8.43 15.09
CA THR A 208 -47.28 -9.70 14.55
C THR A 208 -46.28 -10.84 14.75
N ASN A 209 -46.47 -11.60 15.84
CA ASN A 209 -46.06 -13.00 16.00
C ASN A 209 -44.57 -13.36 15.87
N ALA A 210 -43.64 -12.47 16.20
CA ALA A 210 -42.30 -12.88 16.59
C ALA A 210 -42.31 -13.40 18.05
N PRO A 211 -41.83 -14.62 18.36
CA PRO A 211 -41.80 -15.15 19.72
C PRO A 211 -40.75 -14.40 20.56
N LYS A 212 -41.20 -13.63 21.56
CA LYS A 212 -40.30 -12.93 22.48
C LYS A 212 -39.45 -13.93 23.28
N PHE A 213 -38.14 -13.69 23.36
CA PHE A 213 -37.20 -14.52 24.10
C PHE A 213 -37.69 -14.76 25.53
N SER A 214 -37.96 -16.03 25.84
CA SER A 214 -38.39 -16.46 27.17
C SER A 214 -37.24 -17.20 27.84
N LEU A 215 -36.71 -16.66 28.93
CA LEU A 215 -35.73 -17.34 29.77
C LEU A 215 -36.28 -18.69 30.32
N GLN A 216 -37.60 -18.85 30.38
CA GLN A 216 -38.23 -20.11 30.77
C GLN A 216 -38.37 -21.09 29.59
N GLY A 217 -38.53 -20.59 28.35
CA GLY A 217 -38.41 -21.39 27.14
C GLY A 217 -36.99 -21.88 26.92
N PHE A 218 -36.00 -20.97 26.97
CA PHE A 218 -34.58 -21.31 26.91
C PHE A 218 -34.17 -22.36 27.96
N LYS A 219 -34.77 -22.33 29.17
CA LYS A 219 -34.59 -23.34 30.23
C LYS A 219 -35.28 -24.69 30.00
N LEU A 220 -36.10 -24.81 28.98
CA LEU A 220 -36.64 -26.08 28.49
C LEU A 220 -35.73 -26.61 27.38
N ASP A 221 -35.49 -25.84 26.32
CA ASP A 221 -34.58 -26.17 25.22
C ASP A 221 -33.19 -26.64 25.74
N VAL A 222 -32.63 -25.94 26.74
CA VAL A 222 -31.33 -26.28 27.35
C VAL A 222 -31.30 -27.64 28.06
N LYS A 223 -32.45 -28.19 28.48
CA LYS A 223 -32.49 -29.55 29.07
C LYS A 223 -32.29 -30.64 28.02
N GLU A 224 -32.63 -30.35 26.76
CA GLU A 224 -32.54 -31.29 25.65
C GLU A 224 -31.08 -31.45 25.19
N LEU A 225 -30.25 -30.41 25.34
CA LEU A 225 -28.80 -30.43 25.05
C LEU A 225 -27.92 -31.23 26.03
N GLN A 226 -28.51 -31.90 27.03
CA GLN A 226 -27.83 -32.79 27.99
C GLN A 226 -26.59 -32.18 28.70
N ILE A 227 -26.65 -30.90 29.10
CA ILE A 227 -25.50 -30.19 29.72
C ILE A 227 -25.01 -30.93 30.97
N SER A 228 -23.72 -31.28 30.96
CA SER A 228 -23.11 -32.11 32.01
C SER A 228 -22.65 -31.30 33.24
N ALA A 229 -22.37 -32.02 34.33
CA ALA A 229 -21.72 -31.44 35.51
C ALA A 229 -20.24 -31.06 35.30
N ALA A 230 -19.68 -31.24 34.09
CA ALA A 230 -18.39 -30.69 33.68
C ALA A 230 -18.56 -29.33 32.99
N ASP A 231 -19.56 -29.19 32.10
CA ASP A 231 -19.88 -27.94 31.39
C ASP A 231 -20.28 -26.79 32.33
N MET A 232 -20.78 -27.11 33.53
CA MET A 232 -21.17 -26.13 34.55
C MET A 232 -20.00 -25.66 35.45
N ARG A 233 -18.76 -26.08 35.18
CA ARG A 233 -17.58 -25.72 35.99
C ARG A 233 -16.87 -24.48 35.42
N LEU A 234 -16.48 -23.57 36.31
CA LEU A 234 -15.52 -22.53 35.97
C LEU A 234 -14.17 -23.18 35.62
N GLN A 235 -13.59 -22.78 34.49
CA GLN A 235 -12.25 -23.22 34.10
C GLN A 235 -11.19 -22.43 34.86
N ASN A 236 -10.18 -23.11 35.42
CA ASN A 236 -8.96 -22.44 35.84
C ASN A 236 -8.08 -22.18 34.62
N VAL A 237 -7.59 -20.95 34.47
CA VAL A 237 -6.67 -20.58 33.39
C VAL A 237 -5.35 -21.37 33.44
N ASP A 238 -4.94 -21.89 34.60
CA ASP A 238 -3.73 -22.72 34.72
C ASP A 238 -3.89 -24.12 34.10
N ASP A 239 -5.13 -24.58 33.89
CA ASP A 239 -5.46 -25.81 33.16
C ASP A 239 -5.54 -25.57 31.63
N VAL A 240 -5.54 -24.30 31.20
CA VAL A 240 -5.62 -23.91 29.78
C VAL A 240 -4.22 -23.58 29.25
N PRO A 241 -3.66 -24.39 28.33
CA PRO A 241 -2.34 -24.16 27.77
C PRO A 241 -2.36 -22.95 26.82
N LEU A 242 -1.35 -22.09 26.94
CA LEU A 242 -1.10 -20.99 25.98
C LEU A 242 -0.26 -21.43 24.79
N LYS A 243 0.51 -22.51 24.93
CA LYS A 243 1.16 -23.17 23.81
C LYS A 243 0.14 -24.11 23.18
N GLU A 244 -0.43 -23.69 22.06
CA GLU A 244 -1.44 -24.43 21.32
C GLU A 244 -0.81 -25.58 20.52
N ASP A 245 -1.50 -26.73 20.44
CA ASP A 245 -1.06 -27.89 19.65
C ASP A 245 -1.49 -27.74 18.18
N VAL A 246 -0.55 -27.35 17.33
CA VAL A 246 -0.80 -27.10 15.90
C VAL A 246 -0.55 -28.39 15.11
N LYS A 247 -1.64 -29.10 14.77
CA LYS A 247 -1.59 -30.34 13.98
C LYS A 247 -1.44 -30.04 12.48
N TRP A 248 -0.26 -30.30 11.94
CA TRP A 248 0.06 -30.14 10.52
C TRP A 248 -0.23 -31.40 9.71
N ILE A 249 -0.60 -31.22 8.44
CA ILE A 249 -0.45 -32.23 7.40
C ILE A 249 0.69 -31.83 6.45
N ILE A 250 1.52 -32.81 6.07
CA ILE A 250 2.59 -32.65 5.09
C ILE A 250 2.06 -33.04 3.70
N SER A 251 2.36 -32.23 2.69
CA SER A 251 1.90 -32.42 1.32
C SER A 251 2.66 -33.54 0.62
N SER A 252 2.00 -34.69 0.47
CA SER A 252 2.56 -35.85 -0.22
C SER A 252 2.81 -35.56 -1.71
N ASP A 253 3.78 -36.26 -2.29
CA ASP A 253 3.93 -36.26 -3.75
C ASP A 253 2.72 -36.96 -4.39
N ARG A 254 2.12 -36.28 -5.37
CA ARG A 254 0.88 -36.69 -6.04
C ARG A 254 1.02 -36.52 -7.55
N SER A 255 0.15 -37.20 -8.29
CA SER A 255 -0.08 -36.91 -9.70
C SER A 255 -0.39 -35.42 -9.89
N ALA A 256 0.38 -34.73 -10.73
CA ALA A 256 0.22 -33.30 -10.96
C ALA A 256 -1.19 -32.99 -11.49
N LEU A 257 -1.93 -32.14 -10.77
CA LEU A 257 -3.24 -31.64 -11.21
C LEU A 257 -3.03 -30.78 -12.47
N THR A 258 -3.62 -31.17 -13.60
CA THR A 258 -3.57 -30.37 -14.84
C THR A 258 -4.83 -29.52 -14.94
N PHE A 259 -4.72 -28.38 -15.62
CA PHE A 259 -5.87 -27.49 -15.84
C PHE A 259 -7.04 -28.25 -16.46
N ASP A 260 -6.77 -29.08 -17.47
CA ASP A 260 -7.81 -29.81 -18.20
C ASP A 260 -8.51 -30.84 -17.30
N THR A 261 -7.75 -31.61 -16.49
CA THR A 261 -8.36 -32.54 -15.51
C THR A 261 -9.22 -31.85 -14.44
N LEU A 262 -8.90 -30.60 -14.06
CA LEU A 262 -9.70 -29.82 -13.13
C LEU A 262 -10.96 -29.23 -13.79
N ILE A 263 -10.89 -28.89 -15.08
CA ILE A 263 -12.05 -28.46 -15.88
C ILE A 263 -13.02 -29.62 -16.08
N ASP A 264 -12.52 -30.81 -16.47
CA ASP A 264 -13.32 -32.01 -16.69
C ASP A 264 -13.94 -32.54 -15.38
N GLY A 265 -13.23 -32.39 -14.26
CA GLY A 265 -13.72 -32.75 -12.92
C GLY A 265 -14.67 -31.73 -12.28
N ARG A 266 -14.94 -30.58 -12.91
CA ARG A 266 -15.80 -29.53 -12.34
C ARG A 266 -17.28 -29.82 -12.57
N LYS A 267 -18.08 -29.71 -11.51
CA LYS A 267 -19.54 -29.84 -11.57
C LYS A 267 -20.22 -28.47 -11.51
N ILE A 268 -21.11 -28.21 -12.46
CA ILE A 268 -22.00 -27.04 -12.50
C ILE A 268 -23.45 -27.54 -12.37
N GLY A 269 -24.31 -26.75 -11.72
CA GLY A 269 -25.74 -27.05 -11.57
C GLY A 269 -26.48 -25.98 -10.77
N THR A 270 -27.70 -26.27 -10.34
CA THR A 270 -28.53 -25.31 -9.58
C THR A 270 -27.88 -24.92 -8.24
N PRO A 271 -27.84 -23.62 -7.88
CA PRO A 271 -27.34 -23.15 -6.58
C PRO A 271 -27.93 -23.92 -5.39
N ILE A 272 -27.06 -24.33 -4.48
CA ILE A 272 -27.44 -24.94 -3.20
C ILE A 272 -28.03 -23.85 -2.29
N THR A 273 -29.08 -24.18 -1.54
CA THR A 273 -29.79 -23.26 -0.62
C THR A 273 -29.74 -23.68 0.84
N SER A 274 -29.19 -24.86 1.14
CA SER A 274 -29.01 -25.41 2.49
C SER A 274 -27.81 -26.35 2.50
N VAL A 275 -26.95 -26.27 3.52
CA VAL A 275 -25.90 -27.28 3.73
C VAL A 275 -26.57 -28.57 4.21
N LYS A 276 -26.23 -29.69 3.56
CA LYS A 276 -26.67 -31.04 3.93
C LYS A 276 -25.48 -31.97 3.86
N ILE A 277 -25.35 -32.86 4.83
CA ILE A 277 -24.28 -33.84 4.89
C ILE A 277 -24.74 -35.11 4.12
N ASP A 278 -23.91 -35.56 3.17
CA ASP A 278 -24.03 -36.88 2.54
C ASP A 278 -23.23 -37.87 3.39
N GLU A 279 -23.90 -38.74 4.13
CA GLU A 279 -23.30 -39.64 5.12
C GLU A 279 -22.21 -40.55 4.54
N GLU A 280 -22.31 -40.93 3.25
CA GLU A 280 -21.31 -41.76 2.57
C GLU A 280 -20.02 -40.99 2.22
N LYS A 281 -20.07 -39.65 2.21
CA LYS A 281 -19.04 -38.76 1.63
C LYS A 281 -18.76 -37.54 2.52
N ALA A 282 -19.08 -37.64 3.81
CA ALA A 282 -19.02 -36.54 4.75
C ALA A 282 -17.57 -36.20 5.17
N PHE A 283 -17.23 -34.92 5.22
CA PHE A 283 -15.95 -34.46 5.77
C PHE A 283 -16.01 -34.20 7.29
N ILE A 284 -17.04 -34.73 7.95
CA ILE A 284 -17.34 -34.58 9.37
C ILE A 284 -18.26 -35.72 9.82
N ASP A 285 -18.25 -36.06 11.10
CA ASP A 285 -19.30 -36.85 11.73
C ASP A 285 -20.68 -36.15 11.59
N PRO A 286 -21.70 -36.78 10.97
CA PRO A 286 -23.02 -36.18 10.80
C PRO A 286 -23.73 -35.86 12.12
N GLU A 287 -23.59 -36.69 13.15
CA GLU A 287 -24.26 -36.48 14.45
C GLU A 287 -23.68 -35.25 15.15
N LEU A 288 -22.34 -35.11 15.15
CA LEU A 288 -21.67 -33.90 15.67
C LEU A 288 -22.02 -32.63 14.88
N TYR A 289 -22.22 -32.74 13.55
CA TYR A 289 -22.65 -31.60 12.76
C TYR A 289 -24.05 -31.12 13.15
N TYR A 290 -25.03 -32.03 13.27
CA TYR A 290 -26.39 -31.65 13.64
C TYR A 290 -26.49 -31.19 15.11
N GLU A 291 -25.73 -31.79 16.04
CA GLU A 291 -25.63 -31.27 17.43
C GLU A 291 -25.12 -29.81 17.48
N LEU A 292 -24.15 -29.45 16.62
CA LEU A 292 -23.69 -28.07 16.51
C LEU A 292 -24.79 -27.13 16.00
N ILE A 293 -25.54 -27.55 14.99
CA ILE A 293 -26.63 -26.74 14.41
C ILE A 293 -27.72 -26.48 15.45
N ASP A 294 -28.11 -27.48 16.24
CA ASP A 294 -29.06 -27.33 17.34
C ASP A 294 -28.49 -26.44 18.46
N CYS A 295 -27.22 -26.61 18.82
CA CYS A 295 -26.54 -25.74 19.78
C CYS A 295 -26.48 -24.27 19.31
N LYS A 296 -26.27 -24.00 18.01
CA LYS A 296 -26.32 -22.65 17.43
C LYS A 296 -27.75 -22.09 17.42
N ALA A 297 -28.73 -22.90 17.01
CA ALA A 297 -30.15 -22.52 16.92
C ALA A 297 -30.77 -22.14 18.28
N LEU A 298 -30.24 -22.68 19.39
CA LEU A 298 -30.59 -22.23 20.74
C LEU A 298 -30.27 -20.74 20.97
N PHE A 299 -29.11 -20.26 20.52
CA PHE A 299 -28.65 -18.88 20.76
C PHE A 299 -29.21 -17.88 19.74
N GLN A 300 -29.55 -18.30 18.52
CA GLN A 300 -30.27 -17.47 17.54
C GLN A 300 -31.61 -16.91 18.06
N LYS A 301 -32.21 -17.54 19.08
CA LYS A 301 -33.45 -17.07 19.74
C LYS A 301 -33.21 -15.94 20.76
N MET A 302 -31.95 -15.62 21.09
CA MET A 302 -31.56 -14.70 22.17
C MET A 302 -31.37 -13.27 21.66
N PRO A 303 -31.73 -12.22 22.42
CA PRO A 303 -31.41 -10.84 22.05
C PRO A 303 -29.90 -10.63 21.92
N LYS A 304 -29.47 -9.83 20.93
CA LYS A 304 -28.05 -9.60 20.62
C LYS A 304 -27.21 -9.19 21.84
N ASP A 305 -27.73 -8.30 22.69
CA ASP A 305 -27.03 -7.83 23.90
C ASP A 305 -26.86 -8.94 24.95
N ASP A 306 -27.91 -9.73 25.21
CA ASP A 306 -27.84 -10.88 26.11
C ASP A 306 -26.83 -11.92 25.57
N TYR A 307 -26.84 -12.19 24.26
CA TYR A 307 -25.88 -13.08 23.61
C TYR A 307 -24.44 -12.55 23.72
N ARG A 308 -24.20 -11.27 23.44
CA ARG A 308 -22.90 -10.60 23.60
C ARG A 308 -22.36 -10.75 25.03
N ILE A 309 -23.21 -10.56 26.05
CA ILE A 309 -22.85 -10.74 27.47
C ILE A 309 -22.51 -12.20 27.79
N VAL A 310 -23.33 -13.16 27.33
CA VAL A 310 -23.14 -14.59 27.60
C VAL A 310 -21.88 -15.13 26.91
N ARG A 311 -21.69 -14.78 25.64
CA ARG A 311 -20.47 -15.02 24.84
C ARG A 311 -19.23 -14.49 25.57
N GLY A 312 -19.31 -13.25 26.05
CA GLY A 312 -18.21 -12.59 26.76
C GLY A 312 -17.86 -13.22 28.13
N LYS A 313 -18.78 -13.94 28.77
CA LYS A 313 -18.49 -14.75 29.98
C LYS A 313 -17.93 -16.14 29.65
N GLY A 314 -18.46 -16.77 28.60
CA GLY A 314 -18.05 -18.10 28.15
C GLY A 314 -16.63 -18.18 27.60
N ASN A 315 -16.14 -17.09 26.98
CA ASN A 315 -14.79 -17.01 26.44
C ASN A 315 -13.75 -16.67 27.54
N MET A 316 -12.76 -17.55 27.78
CA MET A 316 -11.66 -17.27 28.72
C MET A 316 -10.75 -16.12 28.25
N PHE A 317 -10.64 -15.89 26.95
CA PHE A 317 -9.72 -14.89 26.38
C PHE A 317 -10.40 -13.55 26.06
N GLU A 318 -11.66 -13.34 26.46
CA GLU A 318 -12.42 -12.13 26.08
C GLU A 318 -11.72 -10.83 26.52
N LYS A 319 -11.07 -10.82 27.69
CA LYS A 319 -10.33 -9.66 28.19
C LYS A 319 -9.01 -9.40 27.44
N VAL A 320 -8.53 -10.31 26.58
CA VAL A 320 -7.43 -9.98 25.63
C VAL A 320 -7.85 -8.78 24.79
N ASP A 321 -9.05 -8.87 24.22
CA ASP A 321 -9.67 -7.83 23.41
C ASP A 321 -8.73 -7.43 22.25
N LYS A 322 -8.70 -6.15 21.85
CA LYS A 322 -7.77 -5.64 20.84
C LYS A 322 -6.33 -5.38 21.33
N GLY A 323 -6.03 -5.69 22.59
CA GLY A 323 -4.72 -5.40 23.17
C GLY A 323 -4.38 -3.89 23.08
N PRO A 324 -3.21 -3.52 22.55
CA PRO A 324 -2.81 -2.13 22.31
C PRO A 324 -3.01 -1.66 20.84
N PHE A 325 -3.75 -2.43 20.03
CA PHE A 325 -3.92 -2.23 18.58
C PHE A 325 -5.30 -1.65 18.23
N LEU A 326 -5.56 -1.35 16.95
CA LEU A 326 -6.83 -0.79 16.48
C LEU A 326 -8.02 -1.73 16.68
N CYS A 327 -7.86 -3.02 16.37
CA CYS A 327 -8.92 -4.04 16.44
C CYS A 327 -8.37 -5.43 16.85
N ARG A 328 -9.28 -6.38 17.14
CA ARG A 328 -8.96 -7.74 17.64
C ARG A 328 -8.22 -8.58 16.60
N ALA A 329 -8.39 -8.30 15.31
CA ALA A 329 -7.64 -8.98 14.25
C ALA A 329 -6.11 -8.90 14.46
N ALA A 330 -5.58 -7.77 14.91
CA ALA A 330 -4.16 -7.62 15.23
C ALA A 330 -3.70 -8.62 16.31
N MET A 331 -4.53 -8.86 17.34
CA MET A 331 -4.26 -9.86 18.37
C MET A 331 -4.39 -11.30 17.86
N LYS A 332 -5.23 -11.58 16.84
CA LYS A 332 -5.21 -12.88 16.14
C LYS A 332 -3.89 -13.07 15.40
N MET A 333 -3.40 -12.05 14.69
CA MET A 333 -2.11 -12.13 13.98
C MET A 333 -0.94 -12.33 14.95
N ALA A 334 -0.95 -11.63 16.08
CA ALA A 334 0.02 -11.82 17.16
C ALA A 334 0.00 -13.25 17.74
N ASN A 335 -1.19 -13.80 18.00
CA ASN A 335 -1.35 -15.17 18.49
C ASN A 335 -0.82 -16.18 17.44
N LEU A 336 -1.15 -15.99 16.16
CA LEU A 336 -0.75 -16.90 15.08
C LEU A 336 0.76 -16.85 14.79
N ASP A 337 1.39 -15.69 14.77
CA ASP A 337 2.85 -15.59 14.59
C ASP A 337 3.60 -16.20 15.79
N ALA A 338 3.10 -15.98 17.02
CA ALA A 338 3.74 -16.53 18.23
C ALA A 338 3.69 -18.06 18.33
N ILE A 339 2.57 -18.72 17.99
CA ILE A 339 2.51 -20.21 17.98
C ILE A 339 3.36 -20.82 16.85
N LEU A 340 3.78 -19.99 15.88
CA LEU A 340 4.70 -20.33 14.79
C LEU A 340 6.14 -19.82 15.04
N ASN A 341 6.51 -19.56 16.30
CA ASN A 341 7.85 -19.09 16.71
C ASN A 341 8.33 -17.82 15.97
N HIS A 342 7.39 -16.95 15.59
CA HIS A 342 7.60 -15.75 14.78
C HIS A 342 8.08 -15.98 13.33
N GLU A 343 7.78 -17.15 12.74
CA GLU A 343 8.11 -17.45 11.34
C GLU A 343 7.27 -16.67 10.30
N LEU A 344 6.09 -16.13 10.64
CA LEU A 344 5.33 -15.33 9.67
C LEU A 344 5.94 -13.92 9.54
N THR A 345 6.43 -13.36 10.64
CA THR A 345 7.19 -12.09 10.62
C THR A 345 8.66 -12.28 10.25
N ASN A 346 9.26 -13.45 10.48
CA ASN A 346 10.66 -13.77 10.19
C ASN A 346 10.77 -15.07 9.37
N PRO A 347 10.48 -15.02 8.06
CA PRO A 347 10.34 -16.23 7.25
C PRO A 347 11.63 -17.05 7.20
N MET A 348 11.48 -18.34 7.49
CA MET A 348 12.54 -19.34 7.43
C MET A 348 12.34 -20.26 6.22
N THR A 349 13.45 -20.78 5.70
CA THR A 349 13.46 -21.93 4.78
C THR A 349 13.02 -23.19 5.52
N ARG A 350 12.67 -24.26 4.77
CA ARG A 350 12.30 -25.56 5.35
C ARG A 350 13.39 -26.15 6.25
N ASP A 351 14.66 -25.82 5.99
CA ASP A 351 15.84 -26.26 6.74
C ASP A 351 16.20 -25.33 7.92
N GLY A 352 15.39 -24.31 8.21
CA GLY A 352 15.56 -23.40 9.36
C GLY A 352 16.53 -22.23 9.16
N HIS A 353 17.00 -21.98 7.94
CA HIS A 353 17.79 -20.79 7.61
C HIS A 353 16.90 -19.58 7.26
N PRO A 354 17.22 -18.35 7.69
CA PRO A 354 16.45 -17.14 7.33
C PRO A 354 16.36 -16.92 5.82
N VAL A 355 15.17 -16.55 5.34
CA VAL A 355 14.91 -16.22 3.92
C VAL A 355 15.38 -14.80 3.56
N LEU A 356 15.44 -13.90 4.56
CA LEU A 356 15.84 -12.50 4.37
C LEU A 356 17.32 -12.33 4.68
N GLY A 357 18.09 -11.93 3.68
CA GLY A 357 19.42 -11.36 3.87
C GLY A 357 19.35 -9.84 4.04
N LEU A 358 20.41 -9.17 3.62
CA LEU A 358 20.52 -7.72 3.55
C LEU A 358 21.07 -7.37 2.16
N PRO A 359 20.46 -6.42 1.42
CA PRO A 359 19.44 -5.45 1.85
C PRO A 359 17.95 -5.91 1.73
N ASP A 360 17.64 -7.21 1.75
CA ASP A 360 16.28 -7.72 1.50
C ASP A 360 15.16 -7.14 2.41
N LEU A 361 14.00 -6.87 1.82
CA LEU A 361 12.76 -6.43 2.49
C LEU A 361 11.77 -7.56 2.75
N PHE A 362 11.04 -7.49 3.86
CA PHE A 362 9.89 -8.36 4.12
C PHE A 362 8.65 -7.88 3.36
N TYR A 363 8.49 -8.36 2.12
CA TYR A 363 7.28 -8.14 1.35
C TYR A 363 6.08 -8.96 1.88
N PHE A 364 4.93 -8.32 2.11
CA PHE A 364 3.67 -8.97 2.49
C PHE A 364 2.46 -8.40 1.73
N ALA A 365 1.32 -9.11 1.76
CA ALA A 365 0.03 -8.61 1.26
C ALA A 365 -1.09 -8.90 2.26
N ASP A 366 -2.10 -8.03 2.29
CA ASP A 366 -3.25 -8.12 3.21
C ASP A 366 -4.56 -7.82 2.44
N VAL A 367 -5.47 -8.80 2.40
CA VAL A 367 -6.60 -8.81 1.45
C VAL A 367 -7.93 -9.03 2.17
N CYS A 368 -8.96 -8.27 1.77
CA CYS A 368 -10.25 -8.19 2.47
C CYS A 368 -10.07 -7.86 3.96
N ALA A 369 -9.20 -6.88 4.24
CA ALA A 369 -8.55 -6.69 5.54
C ALA A 369 -8.76 -5.30 6.18
N GLY A 370 -9.75 -4.51 5.73
CA GLY A 370 -10.18 -3.32 6.47
C GLY A 370 -10.64 -3.71 7.90
N PRO A 371 -10.32 -2.93 8.95
CA PRO A 371 -9.63 -1.63 8.92
C PRO A 371 -8.09 -1.70 8.89
N GLY A 372 -7.47 -2.90 8.95
CA GLY A 372 -6.02 -3.08 8.79
C GLY A 372 -5.29 -3.75 9.95
N GLY A 373 -5.97 -4.46 10.87
CA GLY A 373 -5.34 -5.01 12.08
C GLY A 373 -4.21 -6.03 11.84
N PHE A 374 -4.29 -6.86 10.80
CA PHE A 374 -3.19 -7.76 10.43
C PHE A 374 -1.96 -6.96 9.95
N THR A 375 -2.17 -6.02 9.02
CA THR A 375 -1.18 -5.02 8.59
C THR A 375 -0.55 -4.26 9.77
N GLU A 376 -1.34 -3.81 10.76
CA GLU A 376 -0.85 -3.11 11.95
C GLU A 376 0.15 -3.95 12.75
N TYR A 377 -0.16 -5.23 12.99
CA TYR A 377 0.76 -6.13 13.68
C TYR A 377 2.08 -6.34 12.91
N ILE A 378 2.01 -6.58 11.61
CA ILE A 378 3.20 -6.78 10.76
C ILE A 378 4.06 -5.52 10.72
N LEU A 379 3.45 -4.34 10.55
CA LEU A 379 4.17 -3.05 10.55
C LEU A 379 4.70 -2.67 11.94
N TRP A 380 4.03 -3.06 13.03
CA TRP A 380 4.55 -2.88 14.39
C TRP A 380 5.80 -3.75 14.63
N MET A 381 5.76 -5.02 14.20
CA MET A 381 6.88 -5.98 14.33
C MET A 381 8.08 -5.63 13.43
N LYS A 382 7.83 -5.29 12.16
CA LYS A 382 8.88 -5.13 11.13
C LYS A 382 9.23 -3.66 10.83
N LYS A 383 8.35 -2.72 11.15
CA LYS A 383 8.46 -1.30 10.80
C LYS A 383 8.70 -1.16 9.29
N TRP A 384 9.49 -0.17 8.91
CA TRP A 384 9.90 0.08 7.53
C TRP A 384 10.68 -1.05 6.85
N GLU A 385 11.17 -2.08 7.58
CA GLU A 385 11.81 -3.24 6.95
C GLU A 385 10.82 -4.19 6.27
N ALA A 386 9.52 -3.92 6.40
CA ALA A 386 8.46 -4.53 5.61
C ALA A 386 7.87 -3.58 4.56
N LYS A 387 7.42 -4.15 3.45
CA LYS A 387 6.66 -3.47 2.38
C LYS A 387 5.37 -4.25 2.13
N GLY A 388 4.24 -3.62 2.41
CA GLY A 388 2.92 -4.26 2.34
C GLY A 388 2.05 -3.75 1.20
N PHE A 389 1.17 -4.60 0.69
CA PHE A 389 0.18 -4.26 -0.34
C PHE A 389 -1.23 -4.63 0.14
N GLY A 390 -2.15 -3.66 0.13
CA GLY A 390 -3.51 -3.83 0.64
C GLY A 390 -4.57 -3.85 -0.47
N LEU A 391 -5.54 -4.76 -0.38
CA LEU A 391 -6.76 -4.77 -1.20
C LEU A 391 -7.99 -5.01 -0.30
N THR A 392 -8.85 -4.01 -0.14
CA THR A 392 -10.14 -4.11 0.58
C THR A 392 -11.19 -3.23 -0.09
N LEU A 393 -12.46 -3.44 0.23
CA LEU A 393 -13.58 -2.60 -0.23
C LEU A 393 -13.41 -1.15 0.24
N LYS A 394 -13.75 -0.18 -0.61
CA LYS A 394 -13.80 1.23 -0.21
C LYS A 394 -15.04 1.56 0.62
N GLY A 395 -14.91 2.60 1.44
CA GLY A 395 -16.00 3.16 2.24
C GLY A 395 -15.81 2.82 3.71
N GLU A 396 -16.82 2.22 4.33
CA GLU A 396 -16.80 1.84 5.75
C GLU A 396 -15.86 0.65 6.04
N LEU A 397 -15.58 -0.18 5.03
CA LEU A 397 -14.69 -1.36 5.12
C LEU A 397 -13.27 -1.11 4.55
N ASP A 398 -12.86 0.16 4.49
CA ASP A 398 -11.55 0.59 3.98
C ASP A 398 -10.44 0.49 5.06
N PHE A 399 -9.18 0.70 4.69
CA PHE A 399 -8.06 0.71 5.64
C PHE A 399 -8.00 2.03 6.43
N ASP A 400 -8.11 1.97 7.76
CA ASP A 400 -7.95 3.13 8.65
C ASP A 400 -6.48 3.38 9.00
N LEU A 401 -5.69 3.71 7.97
CA LEU A 401 -4.25 4.01 8.08
C LEU A 401 -3.92 5.23 8.96
N GLN A 402 -4.92 5.94 9.48
CA GLN A 402 -4.77 7.09 10.37
C GLN A 402 -4.81 6.71 11.85
N ASN A 403 -5.50 5.61 12.20
CA ASN A 403 -5.65 5.15 13.58
C ASN A 403 -4.86 3.86 13.91
N LEU A 404 -4.15 3.27 12.95
CA LEU A 404 -3.18 2.19 13.23
C LEU A 404 -2.03 2.70 14.12
N HIS A 405 -1.64 1.91 15.13
CA HIS A 405 -0.55 2.21 16.06
C HIS A 405 0.84 1.85 15.50
N ALA A 406 0.98 1.88 14.17
CA ALA A 406 2.18 1.51 13.42
C ALA A 406 2.49 2.56 12.34
N GLU A 407 3.75 2.59 11.87
CA GLU A 407 4.18 3.48 10.80
C GLU A 407 3.77 2.89 9.43
N THR A 408 2.85 3.56 8.74
CA THR A 408 2.14 3.06 7.54
C THR A 408 2.76 3.45 6.20
N GLU A 409 3.87 4.19 6.20
CA GLU A 409 4.45 4.75 4.97
C GLU A 409 5.06 3.71 4.01
N THR A 410 5.22 2.46 4.46
CA THR A 410 5.63 1.31 3.62
C THR A 410 4.47 0.38 3.26
N PHE A 411 3.21 0.78 3.52
CA PHE A 411 2.01 0.10 3.07
C PHE A 411 1.36 0.83 1.88
N ASP A 412 0.99 0.11 0.83
CA ASP A 412 0.42 0.68 -0.38
C ASP A 412 -0.96 0.07 -0.68
N THR A 413 -2.01 0.90 -0.64
CA THR A 413 -3.41 0.47 -0.84
C THR A 413 -3.80 0.55 -2.31
N PHE A 414 -4.21 -0.60 -2.86
CA PHE A 414 -4.53 -0.76 -4.27
C PHE A 414 -5.95 -1.32 -4.44
N TYR A 415 -6.84 -0.48 -4.97
CA TYR A 415 -8.29 -0.77 -5.01
C TYR A 415 -8.76 -1.37 -6.35
N GLY A 416 -7.86 -2.02 -7.07
CA GLY A 416 -8.15 -2.60 -8.38
C GLY A 416 -8.33 -1.56 -9.50
N ARG A 417 -8.47 -2.05 -10.74
CA ARG A 417 -8.64 -1.19 -11.93
C ARG A 417 -10.02 -0.52 -12.02
N SER A 418 -11.06 -1.04 -11.34
CA SER A 418 -12.33 -0.30 -11.18
C SER A 418 -12.26 0.75 -10.06
N GLY A 419 -11.26 0.66 -9.19
CA GLY A 419 -11.09 1.54 -8.04
C GLY A 419 -12.06 1.28 -6.88
N THR A 420 -12.89 0.22 -6.91
CA THR A 420 -13.84 -0.11 -5.82
C THR A 420 -13.21 -0.93 -4.69
N GLY A 421 -12.11 -1.64 -4.95
CA GLY A 421 -11.51 -2.58 -4.01
C GLY A 421 -12.24 -3.91 -3.87
N ASP A 422 -13.36 -4.11 -4.57
CA ASP A 422 -14.13 -5.35 -4.55
C ASP A 422 -13.32 -6.49 -5.21
N ILE A 423 -13.06 -7.53 -4.41
CA ILE A 423 -12.32 -8.73 -4.82
C ILE A 423 -13.13 -9.62 -5.77
N TYR A 424 -14.46 -9.50 -5.82
CA TYR A 424 -15.30 -10.29 -6.73
C TYR A 424 -15.11 -9.90 -8.19
N ILE A 425 -14.60 -8.70 -8.48
CA ILE A 425 -14.44 -8.17 -9.85
C ILE A 425 -13.09 -8.62 -10.43
N PRO A 426 -13.04 -9.46 -11.49
CA PRO A 426 -11.78 -10.05 -11.97
C PRO A 426 -10.72 -9.03 -12.43
N ILE A 427 -11.14 -7.84 -12.87
CA ILE A 427 -10.25 -6.76 -13.30
C ILE A 427 -9.55 -6.07 -12.13
N ASN A 428 -10.11 -6.16 -10.91
CA ASN A 428 -9.47 -5.69 -9.69
C ASN A 428 -8.39 -6.67 -9.23
N VAL A 429 -8.75 -7.95 -9.14
CA VAL A 429 -7.82 -9.04 -8.80
C VAL A 429 -6.64 -9.09 -9.77
N THR A 430 -6.90 -9.03 -11.08
CA THR A 430 -5.82 -9.02 -12.09
C THR A 430 -4.88 -7.82 -11.92
N GLY A 431 -5.43 -6.61 -11.71
CA GLY A 431 -4.62 -5.42 -11.46
C GLY A 431 -3.80 -5.49 -10.17
N PHE A 432 -4.33 -6.11 -9.11
CA PHE A 432 -3.62 -6.27 -7.84
C PHE A 432 -2.46 -7.28 -7.96
N ILE A 433 -2.66 -8.38 -8.68
CA ILE A 433 -1.61 -9.36 -8.98
C ILE A 433 -0.47 -8.68 -9.76
N GLU A 434 -0.78 -7.91 -10.82
CA GLU A 434 0.21 -7.14 -11.57
C GLU A 434 0.97 -6.11 -10.71
N HIS A 435 0.24 -5.39 -9.85
CA HIS A 435 0.83 -4.39 -8.93
C HIS A 435 1.80 -5.03 -7.94
N VAL A 436 1.41 -6.13 -7.29
CA VAL A 436 2.27 -6.84 -6.34
C VAL A 436 3.48 -7.47 -7.04
N LEU A 437 3.32 -8.11 -8.20
CA LEU A 437 4.44 -8.74 -8.91
C LEU A 437 5.46 -7.70 -9.39
N SER A 438 5.01 -6.62 -10.04
CA SER A 438 5.90 -5.55 -10.50
C SER A 438 6.67 -4.87 -9.36
N ASN A 439 6.05 -4.71 -8.19
CA ASN A 439 6.70 -4.14 -6.99
C ASN A 439 7.58 -5.13 -6.20
N THR A 440 7.56 -6.42 -6.52
CA THR A 440 8.35 -7.48 -5.86
C THR A 440 9.41 -8.11 -6.76
N GLY A 441 9.74 -7.46 -7.89
CA GLY A 441 10.70 -7.97 -8.86
C GLY A 441 10.24 -9.28 -9.53
N ASN A 442 8.93 -9.40 -9.76
CA ASN A 442 8.23 -10.59 -10.25
C ASN A 442 8.41 -11.86 -9.39
N LYS A 443 8.83 -11.71 -8.12
CA LYS A 443 8.95 -12.83 -7.18
C LYS A 443 7.67 -13.09 -6.38
N GLY A 444 6.85 -12.08 -6.11
CA GLY A 444 5.72 -12.16 -5.18
C GLY A 444 6.10 -11.89 -3.71
N VAL A 445 5.10 -11.89 -2.82
CA VAL A 445 5.26 -11.62 -1.37
C VAL A 445 5.73 -12.85 -0.58
N HIS A 446 6.35 -12.64 0.59
CA HIS A 446 6.71 -13.73 1.51
C HIS A 446 5.50 -14.27 2.26
N LEU A 447 4.57 -13.40 2.62
CA LEU A 447 3.36 -13.71 3.37
C LEU A 447 2.16 -13.03 2.67
N MET A 448 1.10 -13.78 2.45
CA MET A 448 -0.22 -13.22 2.14
C MET A 448 -1.19 -13.54 3.28
N MET A 449 -1.93 -12.52 3.71
CA MET A 449 -2.90 -12.59 4.80
C MET A 449 -4.29 -12.23 4.25
N ALA A 450 -5.33 -12.88 4.79
CA ALA A 450 -6.71 -12.59 4.41
C ALA A 450 -7.67 -12.88 5.57
N ASP A 451 -8.43 -11.87 6.04
CA ASP A 451 -9.45 -12.00 7.10
C ASP A 451 -10.90 -11.86 6.57
N GLY A 452 -11.08 -12.01 5.26
CA GLY A 452 -12.31 -11.67 4.56
C GLY A 452 -13.55 -12.42 5.05
N GLY A 453 -14.53 -11.65 5.50
CA GLY A 453 -15.87 -12.08 5.87
C GLY A 453 -16.87 -10.94 5.74
N PHE A 454 -18.14 -11.21 6.01
CA PHE A 454 -19.22 -10.23 6.02
C PHE A 454 -20.33 -10.69 6.98
N SER A 455 -21.21 -9.77 7.39
CA SER A 455 -22.35 -10.11 8.27
C SER A 455 -23.27 -11.13 7.59
N VAL A 456 -23.61 -12.17 8.35
CA VAL A 456 -24.55 -13.24 7.97
C VAL A 456 -25.65 -13.37 9.03
N THR A 457 -26.02 -12.25 9.67
CA THR A 457 -27.03 -12.19 10.75
C THR A 457 -28.31 -12.94 10.37
N GLY A 458 -28.75 -13.86 11.25
CA GLY A 458 -29.91 -14.72 11.06
C GLY A 458 -29.68 -15.92 10.10
N GLN A 459 -28.49 -16.05 9.53
CA GLN A 459 -28.09 -17.09 8.58
C GLN A 459 -26.68 -17.64 8.89
N GLU A 460 -26.26 -17.66 10.16
CA GLU A 460 -24.91 -18.06 10.58
C GLU A 460 -24.57 -19.51 10.19
N ASN A 461 -25.58 -20.38 10.13
CA ASN A 461 -25.44 -21.77 9.66
C ASN A 461 -25.16 -21.88 8.14
N MET A 462 -25.35 -20.79 7.38
CA MET A 462 -25.08 -20.68 5.94
C MET A 462 -23.74 -19.97 5.63
N GLN A 463 -23.00 -19.53 6.65
CA GLN A 463 -21.79 -18.70 6.52
C GLN A 463 -20.74 -19.32 5.58
N GLU A 464 -20.53 -20.64 5.62
CA GLU A 464 -19.62 -21.34 4.69
C GLU A 464 -20.08 -21.19 3.23
N LEU A 465 -21.35 -21.51 2.94
CA LEU A 465 -21.91 -21.49 1.58
C LEU A 465 -21.91 -20.07 1.00
N LEU A 466 -22.31 -19.08 1.79
CA LEU A 466 -22.31 -17.67 1.39
C LEU A 466 -20.87 -17.16 1.12
N SER A 467 -19.88 -17.66 1.86
CA SER A 467 -18.48 -17.23 1.75
C SER A 467 -17.69 -17.90 0.61
N GLN A 468 -18.26 -18.86 -0.14
CA GLN A 468 -17.53 -19.64 -1.14
C GLN A 468 -16.79 -18.78 -2.18
N HIS A 469 -17.41 -17.71 -2.71
CA HIS A 469 -16.77 -16.86 -3.73
C HIS A 469 -15.63 -16.01 -3.16
N ILE A 470 -15.74 -15.52 -1.91
CA ILE A 470 -14.69 -14.70 -1.27
C ILE A 470 -13.52 -15.56 -0.80
N ILE A 471 -13.76 -16.78 -0.31
CA ILE A 471 -12.70 -17.75 0.03
C ILE A 471 -11.97 -18.18 -1.26
N LEU A 472 -12.69 -18.49 -2.35
CA LEU A 472 -12.07 -18.81 -3.64
C LEU A 472 -11.23 -17.64 -4.18
N ALA A 473 -11.73 -16.41 -4.10
CA ALA A 473 -11.02 -15.23 -4.59
C ALA A 473 -9.75 -14.93 -3.75
N GLN A 474 -9.82 -15.04 -2.42
CA GLN A 474 -8.66 -14.91 -1.53
C GLN A 474 -7.59 -15.97 -1.82
N ILE A 475 -7.98 -17.24 -2.01
CA ILE A 475 -7.07 -18.36 -2.32
C ILE A 475 -6.46 -18.23 -3.73
N TYR A 476 -7.24 -17.79 -4.72
CA TYR A 476 -6.73 -17.47 -6.06
C TYR A 476 -5.66 -16.36 -6.00
N VAL A 477 -5.95 -15.24 -5.32
CA VAL A 477 -4.99 -14.16 -5.11
C VAL A 477 -3.73 -14.68 -4.40
N ALA A 478 -3.89 -15.43 -3.30
CA ALA A 478 -2.78 -15.98 -2.52
C ALA A 478 -1.82 -16.81 -3.39
N LEU A 479 -2.34 -17.75 -4.17
CA LEU A 479 -1.52 -18.60 -5.05
C LEU A 479 -0.89 -17.84 -6.23
N ALA A 480 -1.48 -16.72 -6.64
CA ALA A 480 -0.97 -15.87 -7.72
C ALA A 480 0.08 -14.83 -7.27
N ILE A 481 0.11 -14.42 -5.99
CA ILE A 481 1.02 -13.38 -5.49
C ILE A 481 2.07 -13.84 -4.47
N VAL A 482 1.92 -15.02 -3.85
CA VAL A 482 2.92 -15.54 -2.90
C VAL A 482 4.09 -16.18 -3.65
N ARG A 483 5.32 -15.88 -3.23
CA ARG A 483 6.54 -16.44 -3.81
C ARG A 483 6.71 -17.93 -3.51
N VAL A 484 7.44 -18.66 -4.35
CA VAL A 484 7.93 -20.01 -4.00
C VAL A 484 8.68 -19.95 -2.66
N GLY A 485 8.36 -20.85 -1.73
CA GLY A 485 8.84 -20.82 -0.34
C GLY A 485 8.09 -19.86 0.60
N GLY A 486 7.20 -19.01 0.09
CA GLY A 486 6.35 -18.10 0.86
C GLY A 486 5.21 -18.82 1.62
N HIS A 487 4.40 -18.04 2.36
CA HIS A 487 3.41 -18.51 3.33
C HIS A 487 2.04 -17.82 3.13
N VAL A 488 0.97 -18.44 3.60
CA VAL A 488 -0.41 -17.90 3.58
C VAL A 488 -1.07 -18.09 4.93
N VAL A 489 -1.83 -17.08 5.36
CA VAL A 489 -2.84 -17.16 6.44
C VAL A 489 -4.17 -16.68 5.87
N CYS A 490 -5.16 -17.56 5.76
CA CYS A 490 -6.49 -17.24 5.23
C CYS A 490 -7.57 -17.65 6.23
N LYS A 491 -8.48 -16.72 6.56
CA LYS A 491 -9.69 -17.02 7.33
C LYS A 491 -10.61 -17.97 6.56
N LEU A 492 -11.19 -18.90 7.31
CA LEU A 492 -12.25 -19.83 6.92
C LEU A 492 -13.33 -19.84 8.02
N PHE A 493 -14.49 -20.39 7.69
CA PHE A 493 -15.58 -20.63 8.63
C PHE A 493 -15.72 -22.14 8.84
N ASP A 494 -16.93 -22.69 8.82
CA ASP A 494 -17.08 -24.13 8.69
C ASP A 494 -16.49 -24.63 7.35
N THR A 495 -16.08 -25.90 7.35
CA THR A 495 -15.21 -26.50 6.33
C THR A 495 -15.71 -27.90 5.95
N VAL A 496 -17.03 -28.02 5.73
CA VAL A 496 -17.72 -29.31 5.52
C VAL A 496 -18.29 -29.49 4.11
N THR A 497 -18.41 -28.43 3.30
CA THR A 497 -18.89 -28.56 1.92
C THR A 497 -17.77 -28.99 0.96
N PRO A 498 -18.04 -29.86 -0.04
CA PRO A 498 -17.04 -30.30 -1.01
C PRO A 498 -16.28 -29.17 -1.73
N PHE A 499 -16.94 -28.02 -1.93
CA PHE A 499 -16.35 -26.82 -2.51
C PHE A 499 -15.23 -26.23 -1.63
N THR A 500 -15.49 -26.01 -0.34
CA THR A 500 -14.47 -25.49 0.60
C THR A 500 -13.36 -26.51 0.81
N VAL A 501 -13.70 -27.81 0.87
CA VAL A 501 -12.72 -28.90 0.95
C VAL A 501 -11.80 -28.93 -0.28
N ALA A 502 -12.34 -28.73 -1.49
CA ALA A 502 -11.53 -28.63 -2.70
C ALA A 502 -10.56 -27.43 -2.68
N LEU A 503 -10.97 -26.27 -2.13
CA LEU A 503 -10.09 -25.12 -1.96
C LEU A 503 -8.94 -25.40 -0.97
N ILE A 504 -9.24 -26.07 0.14
CA ILE A 504 -8.23 -26.53 1.12
C ILE A 504 -7.31 -27.58 0.45
N TYR A 505 -7.85 -28.46 -0.38
CA TYR A 505 -7.08 -29.47 -1.13
C TYR A 505 -6.12 -28.84 -2.15
N PHE A 506 -6.54 -27.77 -2.84
CA PHE A 506 -5.64 -27.02 -3.72
C PHE A 506 -4.50 -26.36 -2.95
N MET A 507 -4.76 -25.81 -1.76
CA MET A 507 -3.73 -25.24 -0.89
C MET A 507 -2.79 -26.34 -0.36
N TYR A 508 -3.34 -27.49 0.04
CA TYR A 508 -2.57 -28.68 0.41
C TYR A 508 -1.67 -29.19 -0.74
N CYS A 509 -2.14 -29.19 -1.99
CA CYS A 509 -1.31 -29.52 -3.15
C CYS A 509 -0.26 -28.44 -3.48
N SER A 510 -0.48 -27.18 -3.07
CA SER A 510 0.33 -26.02 -3.47
C SER A 510 1.42 -25.62 -2.47
N PHE A 511 1.44 -26.18 -1.27
CA PHE A 511 2.37 -25.85 -0.19
C PHE A 511 3.00 -27.12 0.41
N GLU A 512 4.17 -27.02 1.02
CA GLU A 512 4.86 -28.16 1.65
C GLU A 512 4.11 -28.69 2.88
N THR A 513 3.57 -27.79 3.72
CA THR A 513 2.82 -28.16 4.92
C THR A 513 1.64 -27.21 5.15
N VAL A 514 0.50 -27.76 5.54
CA VAL A 514 -0.76 -27.02 5.78
C VAL A 514 -1.34 -27.39 7.15
N THR A 515 -2.04 -26.45 7.78
CA THR A 515 -2.85 -26.69 8.98
C THR A 515 -4.13 -25.86 8.96
N ILE A 516 -5.19 -26.35 9.61
CA ILE A 516 -6.38 -25.56 9.97
C ILE A 516 -6.36 -25.38 11.49
N HIS A 517 -6.23 -24.14 11.94
CA HIS A 517 -6.07 -23.80 13.36
C HIS A 517 -7.05 -22.72 13.80
N LYS A 518 -7.61 -22.85 15.01
CA LYS A 518 -8.42 -21.81 15.65
C LYS A 518 -7.64 -21.23 16.84
N PRO A 519 -6.99 -20.06 16.70
CA PRO A 519 -6.18 -19.48 17.77
C PRO A 519 -7.05 -19.12 18.98
N VAL A 520 -6.50 -19.14 20.20
CA VAL A 520 -7.27 -18.83 21.41
C VAL A 520 -7.79 -17.38 21.46
N SER A 521 -7.19 -16.47 20.68
CA SER A 521 -7.69 -15.11 20.44
C SER A 521 -8.99 -15.06 19.61
N SER A 522 -9.33 -16.11 18.85
CA SER A 522 -10.60 -16.23 18.14
C SER A 522 -11.71 -16.67 19.10
N ARG A 523 -12.92 -16.12 18.94
CA ARG A 523 -14.07 -16.40 19.82
C ARG A 523 -14.45 -17.88 19.71
N GLN A 524 -14.29 -18.65 20.78
CA GLN A 524 -14.42 -20.13 20.75
C GLN A 524 -15.83 -20.68 20.43
N ALA A 525 -16.85 -19.82 20.36
CA ALA A 525 -18.22 -20.19 20.01
C ALA A 525 -18.56 -20.04 18.51
N ASN A 526 -17.78 -19.27 17.74
CA ASN A 526 -18.02 -19.07 16.30
C ASN A 526 -17.17 -20.04 15.45
N SER A 527 -17.54 -20.19 14.17
CA SER A 527 -16.91 -21.14 13.27
C SER A 527 -15.57 -20.68 12.70
N GLU A 528 -15.16 -19.42 12.93
CA GLU A 528 -13.90 -18.82 12.45
C GLU A 528 -12.69 -19.71 12.76
N ARG A 529 -11.90 -20.01 11.73
CA ARG A 529 -10.62 -20.74 11.81
C ARG A 529 -9.68 -20.23 10.73
N TYR A 530 -8.39 -20.52 10.86
CA TYR A 530 -7.37 -20.05 9.93
C TYR A 530 -6.68 -21.22 9.23
N LEU A 531 -6.70 -21.18 7.90
CA LEU A 531 -5.87 -22.01 7.04
C LEU A 531 -4.47 -21.39 6.98
N ILE A 532 -3.48 -22.11 7.48
CA ILE A 532 -2.08 -21.67 7.50
C ILE A 532 -1.28 -22.62 6.61
N CYS A 533 -0.61 -22.05 5.60
CA CYS A 533 0.15 -22.81 4.61
C CYS A 533 1.60 -22.31 4.59
N LYS A 534 2.58 -23.22 4.72
CA LYS A 534 4.01 -22.89 4.72
C LYS A 534 4.71 -23.49 3.50
N TRP A 535 5.66 -22.71 2.99
CA TRP A 535 6.50 -22.98 1.82
C TRP A 535 5.71 -23.36 0.56
N LYS A 536 5.28 -22.36 -0.22
CA LYS A 536 4.65 -22.56 -1.54
C LYS A 536 5.56 -23.39 -2.45
N LYS A 537 5.01 -24.44 -3.07
CA LYS A 537 5.69 -25.32 -4.05
C LYS A 537 6.01 -24.56 -5.35
N SER A 538 6.80 -25.19 -6.23
CA SER A 538 7.25 -24.57 -7.48
C SER A 538 6.10 -24.28 -8.45
N GLU A 539 6.30 -23.32 -9.37
CA GLU A 539 5.24 -22.89 -10.30
C GLU A 539 4.75 -24.00 -11.25
N ASN A 540 5.54 -25.06 -11.45
CA ASN A 540 5.12 -26.25 -12.20
C ASN A 540 3.95 -26.99 -11.51
N VAL A 541 3.83 -26.89 -10.18
CA VAL A 541 2.75 -27.48 -9.38
C VAL A 541 1.58 -26.49 -9.25
N THR A 542 1.87 -25.20 -9.03
CA THR A 542 0.83 -24.20 -8.71
C THR A 542 0.17 -23.55 -9.93
N SER A 543 0.85 -23.40 -11.06
CA SER A 543 0.29 -22.69 -12.24
C SER A 543 -1.02 -23.30 -12.79
N PRO A 544 -1.19 -24.64 -12.89
CA PRO A 544 -2.45 -25.22 -13.35
C PRO A 544 -3.63 -24.89 -12.43
N ILE A 545 -3.38 -24.92 -11.10
CA ILE A 545 -4.34 -24.58 -10.05
C ILE A 545 -4.71 -23.09 -10.12
N VAL A 546 -3.72 -22.19 -10.23
CA VAL A 546 -3.94 -20.74 -10.40
C VAL A 546 -4.77 -20.44 -11.65
N LYS A 547 -4.46 -21.06 -12.79
CA LYS A 547 -5.23 -20.91 -14.03
C LYS A 547 -6.67 -21.42 -13.88
N TYR A 548 -6.87 -22.53 -13.19
CA TYR A 548 -8.20 -23.11 -12.94
C TYR A 548 -9.04 -22.23 -12.00
N LEU A 549 -8.46 -21.77 -10.89
CA LEU A 549 -9.13 -20.88 -9.95
C LEU A 549 -9.49 -19.53 -10.58
N LYS A 550 -8.67 -19.02 -11.50
CA LYS A 550 -9.03 -17.86 -12.32
C LYS A 550 -10.30 -18.09 -13.14
N ASP A 551 -10.38 -19.18 -13.90
CA ASP A 551 -11.57 -19.54 -14.70
C ASP A 551 -12.82 -19.72 -13.82
N CYS A 552 -12.67 -20.34 -12.64
CA CYS A 552 -13.75 -20.44 -11.66
C CYS A 552 -14.19 -19.08 -11.12
N HIS A 553 -13.25 -18.20 -10.77
CA HIS A 553 -13.52 -16.86 -10.26
C HIS A 553 -14.26 -15.99 -11.30
N GLU A 554 -13.79 -16.00 -12.55
CA GLU A 554 -14.41 -15.29 -13.68
C GLU A 554 -15.82 -15.84 -13.98
N LYS A 555 -16.02 -17.17 -13.92
CA LYS A 555 -17.35 -17.80 -14.05
C LYS A 555 -18.29 -17.41 -12.92
N MET A 556 -17.86 -17.49 -11.66
CA MET A 556 -18.69 -17.09 -10.51
C MET A 556 -19.09 -15.61 -10.59
N TRP A 557 -18.20 -14.73 -11.06
CA TRP A 557 -18.55 -13.34 -11.34
C TRP A 557 -19.63 -13.20 -12.42
N VAL A 558 -19.53 -13.93 -13.54
CA VAL A 558 -20.56 -13.91 -14.60
C VAL A 558 -21.89 -14.47 -14.09
N HIS A 559 -21.89 -15.64 -13.44
CA HIS A 559 -23.09 -16.29 -12.89
C HIS A 559 -23.82 -15.41 -11.87
N LYS A 560 -23.10 -14.62 -11.07
CA LYS A 560 -23.67 -13.70 -10.07
C LYS A 560 -24.31 -12.43 -10.67
N ASN A 561 -23.93 -12.05 -11.89
CA ASN A 561 -24.35 -10.79 -12.53
C ASN A 561 -25.28 -10.99 -13.75
N ALA A 562 -25.50 -12.23 -14.20
CA ALA A 562 -26.40 -12.55 -15.30
C ALA A 562 -27.85 -12.71 -14.82
N ALA A 563 -28.77 -11.91 -15.36
CA ALA A 563 -30.14 -11.75 -14.84
C ALA A 563 -30.99 -13.04 -14.81
N ASP A 564 -30.76 -13.96 -15.75
CA ASP A 564 -31.53 -15.21 -15.90
C ASP A 564 -30.74 -16.47 -15.49
N ASN A 565 -29.57 -16.31 -14.84
CA ASN A 565 -28.67 -17.42 -14.55
C ASN A 565 -29.06 -18.19 -13.28
N ASN A 566 -29.45 -19.46 -13.46
CA ASN A 566 -29.72 -20.43 -12.38
C ASN A 566 -28.59 -21.48 -12.24
N GLU A 567 -27.35 -21.16 -12.62
CA GLU A 567 -26.19 -22.05 -12.50
C GLU A 567 -25.15 -21.53 -11.49
N ALA A 568 -24.54 -22.46 -10.75
CA ALA A 568 -23.38 -22.25 -9.89
C ALA A 568 -22.41 -23.45 -9.99
N ILE A 569 -21.15 -23.22 -9.62
CA ILE A 569 -20.15 -24.28 -9.47
C ILE A 569 -20.43 -25.01 -8.15
N LEU A 570 -20.68 -26.31 -8.21
CA LEU A 570 -21.05 -27.13 -7.05
C LEU A 570 -19.86 -27.91 -6.48
N GLU A 571 -19.00 -28.43 -7.36
CA GLU A 571 -17.79 -29.17 -7.00
C GLU A 571 -16.63 -28.67 -7.88
N LEU A 572 -15.53 -28.22 -7.26
CA LEU A 572 -14.29 -27.79 -7.92
C LEU A 572 -13.35 -28.99 -8.22
N VAL A 573 -13.52 -30.07 -7.45
CA VAL A 573 -12.89 -31.38 -7.63
C VAL A 573 -14.01 -32.38 -7.29
N PRO A 574 -14.17 -33.50 -8.03
CA PRO A 574 -15.25 -34.45 -7.76
C PRO A 574 -15.18 -34.93 -6.30
N VAL A 575 -16.32 -34.95 -5.60
CA VAL A 575 -16.35 -35.33 -4.18
C VAL A 575 -15.78 -36.74 -3.94
N SER A 576 -15.90 -37.66 -4.90
CA SER A 576 -15.31 -39.01 -4.85
C SER A 576 -13.77 -39.06 -4.90
N VAL A 577 -13.11 -37.98 -5.30
CA VAL A 577 -11.64 -37.84 -5.24
C VAL A 577 -11.19 -37.30 -3.88
N LEU A 578 -12.05 -36.49 -3.24
CA LEU A 578 -11.78 -35.86 -1.94
C LEU A 578 -12.17 -36.76 -0.76
N ALA A 579 -13.31 -37.44 -0.85
CA ALA A 579 -13.87 -38.33 0.17
C ALA A 579 -13.30 -39.76 0.04
N ASN A 580 -11.96 -39.88 0.03
CA ASN A 580 -11.26 -41.16 -0.05
C ASN A 580 -10.68 -41.53 1.32
N LEU A 581 -11.16 -42.63 1.91
CA LEU A 581 -10.73 -43.12 3.22
C LEU A 581 -9.23 -43.49 3.27
N ASP A 582 -8.63 -43.89 2.16
CA ASP A 582 -7.19 -44.19 2.07
C ASP A 582 -6.31 -42.92 1.98
N ASP A 583 -6.91 -41.73 1.87
CA ASP A 583 -6.19 -40.47 1.69
C ASP A 583 -5.85 -39.78 3.03
N PRO A 584 -4.57 -39.52 3.34
CA PRO A 584 -4.18 -38.77 4.55
C PRO A 584 -4.81 -37.37 4.65
N PHE A 585 -5.15 -36.72 3.53
CA PHE A 585 -5.83 -35.42 3.49
C PHE A 585 -7.26 -35.51 4.02
N TYR A 586 -8.01 -36.53 3.57
CA TYR A 586 -9.37 -36.76 4.05
C TYR A 586 -9.39 -37.00 5.56
N ASN A 587 -8.56 -37.95 6.02
CA ASN A 587 -8.48 -38.32 7.44
C ASN A 587 -8.09 -37.13 8.32
N TYR A 588 -7.09 -36.36 7.90
CA TYR A 588 -6.69 -35.12 8.59
C TYR A 588 -7.85 -34.12 8.72
N LEU A 589 -8.60 -33.90 7.64
CA LEU A 589 -9.67 -32.91 7.61
C LEU A 589 -10.89 -33.36 8.42
N PHE A 590 -11.25 -34.63 8.35
CA PHE A 590 -12.32 -35.25 9.14
C PHE A 590 -12.03 -35.13 10.65
N ASP A 591 -10.83 -35.55 11.08
CA ASP A 591 -10.35 -35.38 12.46
C ASP A 591 -10.31 -33.90 12.89
N CYS A 592 -9.93 -33.01 11.97
CA CYS A 592 -9.86 -31.58 12.27
C CYS A 592 -11.25 -30.96 12.46
N ASN A 593 -12.20 -31.26 11.56
CA ASN A 593 -13.58 -30.80 11.65
C ASN A 593 -14.25 -31.30 12.94
N ASN A 594 -14.18 -32.61 13.22
CA ASN A 594 -14.75 -33.20 14.43
C ASN A 594 -14.17 -32.54 15.69
N ARG A 595 -12.85 -32.42 15.79
CA ARG A 595 -12.15 -31.79 16.93
C ARG A 595 -12.55 -30.33 17.16
N LEU A 596 -12.60 -29.53 16.10
CA LEU A 596 -12.96 -28.11 16.20
C LEU A 596 -14.42 -27.94 16.62
N ILE A 597 -15.32 -28.75 16.06
CA ILE A 597 -16.75 -28.65 16.34
C ILE A 597 -17.12 -29.22 17.71
N SER A 598 -16.46 -30.30 18.19
CA SER A 598 -16.58 -30.72 19.60
C SER A 598 -16.17 -29.59 20.58
N SER A 599 -15.12 -28.82 20.26
CA SER A 599 -14.71 -27.66 21.07
C SER A 599 -15.74 -26.52 21.02
N GLN A 600 -16.36 -26.29 19.86
CA GLN A 600 -17.40 -25.29 19.68
C GLN A 600 -18.69 -25.67 20.44
N ILE A 601 -19.14 -26.92 20.34
CA ILE A 601 -20.27 -27.49 21.11
C ILE A 601 -20.00 -27.36 22.63
N ALA A 602 -18.83 -27.78 23.09
CA ALA A 602 -18.43 -27.63 24.50
C ALA A 602 -18.34 -26.15 24.95
N THR A 603 -18.15 -25.20 24.02
CA THR A 603 -18.22 -23.76 24.33
C THR A 603 -19.66 -23.26 24.41
N LEU A 604 -20.53 -23.69 23.50
CA LEU A 604 -21.96 -23.35 23.49
C LEU A 604 -22.69 -23.93 24.71
N LYS A 605 -22.39 -25.17 25.13
CA LYS A 605 -22.93 -25.77 26.37
C LYS A 605 -22.46 -25.03 27.63
N ARG A 606 -21.19 -24.62 27.70
CA ARG A 606 -20.68 -23.73 28.78
C ARG A 606 -21.38 -22.37 28.79
N MET A 607 -21.60 -21.75 27.62
CA MET A 607 -22.36 -20.49 27.51
C MET A 607 -23.79 -20.64 28.05
N ALA A 608 -24.48 -21.74 27.73
CA ALA A 608 -25.80 -22.03 28.28
C ALA A 608 -25.77 -22.23 29.81
N ALA A 609 -24.71 -22.84 30.36
CA ALA A 609 -24.53 -22.94 31.82
C ALA A 609 -24.39 -21.56 32.51
N PHE A 610 -23.72 -20.57 31.90
CA PHE A 610 -23.70 -19.19 32.41
C PHE A 610 -25.08 -18.50 32.39
N VAL A 611 -25.97 -18.86 31.45
CA VAL A 611 -27.37 -18.38 31.44
C VAL A 611 -28.19 -19.02 32.56
N LEU A 612 -27.98 -20.32 32.80
CA LEU A 612 -28.66 -21.05 33.89
C LEU A 612 -28.23 -20.54 35.27
N ASN A 613 -26.93 -20.36 35.49
CA ASN A 613 -26.36 -20.00 36.78
C ASN A 613 -25.63 -18.64 36.76
N LYS A 614 -26.36 -17.59 37.16
CA LYS A 614 -25.83 -16.22 37.23
C LYS A 614 -24.75 -15.99 38.30
N SER A 615 -24.45 -16.95 39.19
CA SER A 615 -23.33 -16.84 40.14
C SER A 615 -21.98 -17.28 39.56
N LEU A 616 -21.97 -17.85 38.35
CA LEU A 616 -20.72 -18.13 37.63
C LEU A 616 -20.09 -16.82 37.15
N ASP A 617 -18.92 -16.50 37.69
CA ASP A 617 -18.06 -15.43 37.23
C ASP A 617 -16.69 -15.98 36.79
N ASN A 618 -16.25 -15.54 35.62
CA ASN A 618 -15.01 -15.94 34.96
C ASN A 618 -14.01 -14.78 34.85
N GLU A 619 -14.43 -13.54 35.14
CA GLU A 619 -13.64 -12.33 34.91
C GLU A 619 -12.24 -12.35 35.58
N PRO A 620 -12.08 -12.81 36.84
CA PRO A 620 -10.74 -12.93 37.44
C PRO A 620 -9.79 -13.86 36.68
N MET A 621 -10.32 -14.93 36.08
CA MET A 621 -9.52 -15.86 35.25
C MET A 621 -9.24 -15.27 33.87
N GLN A 622 -10.19 -14.51 33.29
CA GLN A 622 -9.97 -13.80 32.02
C GLN A 622 -8.87 -12.74 32.12
N TRP A 623 -8.81 -11.97 33.21
CA TRP A 623 -7.72 -11.01 33.44
C TRP A 623 -6.36 -11.70 33.58
N LYS A 624 -6.30 -12.82 34.29
CA LYS A 624 -5.09 -13.64 34.38
C LYS A 624 -4.72 -14.28 33.04
N ALA A 625 -5.70 -14.64 32.21
CA ALA A 625 -5.52 -15.10 30.83
C ALA A 625 -4.91 -14.00 29.95
N LYS A 626 -5.46 -12.78 29.97
CA LYS A 626 -4.88 -11.60 29.29
C LYS A 626 -3.40 -11.43 29.68
N THR A 627 -3.10 -11.33 30.97
CA THR A 627 -1.72 -11.10 31.44
C THR A 627 -0.75 -12.19 30.99
N ARG A 628 -1.16 -13.46 31.02
CA ARG A 628 -0.31 -14.57 30.54
C ARG A 628 -0.17 -14.59 29.01
N ALA A 629 -1.25 -14.35 28.26
CA ALA A 629 -1.26 -14.36 26.80
C ALA A 629 -0.41 -13.23 26.20
N MET A 630 -0.61 -11.99 26.66
CA MET A 630 0.20 -10.83 26.27
C MET A 630 1.71 -11.08 26.48
N LYS A 631 2.08 -11.67 27.62
CA LYS A 631 3.46 -12.06 27.92
C LYS A 631 3.97 -13.19 27.01
N HIS A 632 3.14 -14.16 26.64
CA HIS A 632 3.54 -15.28 25.79
C HIS A 632 3.79 -14.84 24.35
N TRP A 633 2.91 -13.98 23.81
CA TRP A 633 3.00 -13.46 22.44
C TRP A 633 3.91 -12.23 22.30
N CYS A 634 4.66 -11.88 23.36
CA CYS A 634 5.58 -10.74 23.43
C CYS A 634 4.96 -9.35 23.16
N ILE A 635 3.66 -9.18 23.39
CA ILE A 635 2.94 -7.92 23.15
C ILE A 635 3.01 -7.01 24.39
N PRO A 636 3.40 -5.72 24.24
CA PRO A 636 3.44 -4.78 25.36
C PRO A 636 2.02 -4.41 25.82
N ALA A 637 1.89 -3.90 27.05
CA ALA A 637 0.62 -3.42 27.58
C ALA A 637 0.07 -2.18 26.83
N GLU A 638 0.97 -1.34 26.32
CA GLU A 638 0.67 -0.12 25.57
C GLU A 638 1.69 0.05 24.43
N ILE A 639 1.26 0.61 23.30
CA ILE A 639 2.16 1.07 22.22
C ILE A 639 2.27 2.60 22.32
N PRO A 640 3.48 3.17 22.50
CA PRO A 640 3.64 4.62 22.66
C PRO A 640 3.26 5.41 21.40
N MET A 641 2.11 6.09 21.43
CA MET A 641 1.67 7.03 20.40
C MET A 641 2.78 8.05 20.04
N PRO A 642 3.05 8.33 18.74
CA PRO A 642 4.12 9.26 18.30
C PRO A 642 4.00 10.74 18.73
N ALA A 643 3.06 11.09 19.62
CA ALA A 643 2.62 12.44 19.94
C ALA A 643 3.72 13.40 20.44
N MET A 644 4.86 12.91 20.93
CA MET A 644 5.96 13.74 21.46
C MET A 644 6.78 14.47 20.40
N LEU A 645 6.74 14.06 19.12
CA LEU A 645 7.67 14.54 18.09
C LEU A 645 7.06 15.60 17.14
N ARG A 646 6.06 16.38 17.59
CA ARG A 646 5.36 17.37 16.74
C ARG A 646 6.17 18.62 16.37
N GLN A 647 7.34 18.84 16.95
CA GLN A 647 8.27 19.93 16.61
C GLN A 647 9.60 19.34 16.14
N PRO A 648 10.18 19.84 15.03
CA PRO A 648 11.39 19.27 14.45
C PRO A 648 12.63 19.45 15.36
N GLU A 649 12.66 20.46 16.23
CA GLU A 649 13.69 20.63 17.25
C GLU A 649 13.70 19.46 18.24
N ASN A 650 12.52 19.06 18.73
CA ASN A 650 12.37 17.93 19.65
C ASN A 650 12.66 16.59 18.95
N GLY A 651 12.24 16.44 17.69
CA GLY A 651 12.60 15.31 16.83
C GLY A 651 14.11 15.19 16.62
N ALA A 652 14.78 16.29 16.27
CA ALA A 652 16.23 16.34 16.10
C ALA A 652 16.96 15.99 17.39
N ASN A 653 16.54 16.54 18.53
CA ASN A 653 17.16 16.28 19.83
C ASN A 653 17.06 14.79 20.24
N ALA A 654 15.88 14.18 20.05
CA ALA A 654 15.66 12.75 20.32
C ALA A 654 16.56 11.84 19.45
N VAL A 655 16.81 12.25 18.21
CA VAL A 655 17.59 11.47 17.23
C VAL A 655 19.11 11.72 17.34
N LEU A 656 19.54 12.94 17.69
CA LEU A 656 20.97 13.33 17.73
C LEU A 656 21.67 12.99 19.06
N GLN A 657 20.98 13.09 20.20
CA GLN A 657 21.55 12.82 21.54
C GLN A 657 22.77 13.72 21.89
N GLY A 658 22.54 15.02 22.12
CA GLY A 658 23.48 15.91 22.82
C GLY A 658 24.14 17.03 21.98
N ASP A 659 24.60 18.08 22.68
CA ASP A 659 24.96 19.39 22.10
C ASP A 659 26.10 19.37 21.08
N LEU A 660 27.14 18.57 21.33
CA LEU A 660 28.35 18.48 20.49
C LEU A 660 28.01 18.15 19.02
N LYS A 661 26.89 17.45 18.80
CA LYS A 661 26.42 17.00 17.49
C LYS A 661 25.55 18.02 16.77
N SER A 662 25.07 19.06 17.44
CA SER A 662 24.38 20.19 16.79
C SER A 662 25.30 20.94 15.81
N ALA A 663 26.62 20.88 16.03
CA ALA A 663 27.64 21.45 15.16
C ALA A 663 27.67 20.80 13.76
N ILE A 664 27.38 19.49 13.63
CA ILE A 664 27.45 18.80 12.34
C ILE A 664 26.46 19.35 11.32
N LEU A 665 25.29 19.81 11.79
CA LEU A 665 24.23 20.41 10.99
C LEU A 665 24.65 21.77 10.39
N LYS A 666 25.50 22.51 11.13
CA LYS A 666 26.00 23.84 10.76
C LYS A 666 27.31 23.78 9.96
N ARG A 667 28.07 22.69 10.06
CA ARG A 667 29.33 22.51 9.33
C ARG A 667 29.06 22.43 7.83
N HIS A 668 29.65 23.32 7.05
CA HIS A 668 29.59 23.30 5.58
C HIS A 668 30.49 22.17 5.01
N ASN A 669 30.33 21.87 3.73
CA ASN A 669 31.22 20.93 3.05
C ASN A 669 32.57 21.61 2.82
N ILE A 670 33.69 20.87 2.93
CA ILE A 670 35.02 21.42 2.62
C ILE A 670 35.19 21.39 1.09
N ASP A 671 35.33 22.54 0.45
CA ASP A 671 35.57 22.58 -1.01
C ASP A 671 36.95 21.97 -1.35
N VAL A 672 37.00 21.08 -2.33
CA VAL A 672 38.27 20.52 -2.84
C VAL A 672 38.95 21.55 -3.73
N VAL A 673 40.18 21.92 -3.38
CA VAL A 673 40.99 22.92 -4.10
C VAL A 673 42.44 22.41 -4.21
N PRO A 674 43.25 22.90 -5.18
CA PRO A 674 44.61 22.40 -5.39
C PRO A 674 45.51 22.41 -4.14
N GLY A 675 45.26 23.31 -3.19
CA GLY A 675 45.99 23.43 -1.93
C GLY A 675 45.63 22.42 -0.83
N ASN A 676 44.46 21.76 -0.87
CA ASN A 676 44.03 20.81 0.18
C ASN A 676 44.03 19.32 -0.27
N LEU A 677 44.46 19.02 -1.49
CA LEU A 677 44.52 17.65 -2.04
C LEU A 677 45.35 16.65 -1.20
N GLN A 678 46.27 17.13 -0.35
CA GLN A 678 47.13 16.29 0.50
C GLN A 678 46.36 15.50 1.58
N VAL A 679 45.07 15.79 1.78
CA VAL A 679 44.17 15.03 2.66
C VAL A 679 43.84 13.63 2.12
N PHE A 680 43.95 13.42 0.80
CA PHE A 680 43.75 12.13 0.13
C PHE A 680 45.01 11.24 0.21
N GLN A 681 45.60 11.08 1.39
CA GLN A 681 46.89 10.36 1.57
C GLN A 681 46.83 8.95 0.99
N SER A 682 45.85 8.15 1.42
CA SER A 682 45.36 7.00 0.66
C SER A 682 44.04 7.34 -0.01
N LEU A 683 43.87 6.93 -1.27
CA LEU A 683 42.60 7.02 -1.98
C LEU A 683 41.59 5.97 -1.49
N TYR A 684 42.05 4.83 -0.96
CA TYR A 684 41.17 3.74 -0.54
C TYR A 684 40.31 4.10 0.69
N ASP A 685 40.75 5.06 1.50
CA ASP A 685 40.03 5.62 2.66
C ASP A 685 38.75 6.39 2.30
N TRP A 686 38.60 6.76 1.02
CA TRP A 686 37.55 7.65 0.54
C TRP A 686 36.61 6.96 -0.45
N ARG A 687 35.38 7.45 -0.52
CA ARG A 687 34.42 7.13 -1.59
C ARG A 687 33.90 8.41 -2.22
N ALA A 688 33.61 8.38 -3.51
CA ALA A 688 32.98 9.48 -4.22
C ALA A 688 31.50 9.17 -4.47
N VAL A 689 30.65 10.18 -4.30
CA VAL A 689 29.22 10.13 -4.61
C VAL A 689 28.91 11.22 -5.64
N PRO A 690 28.31 10.89 -6.81
CA PRO A 690 28.04 11.88 -7.86
C PRO A 690 26.90 12.81 -7.42
N THR A 691 27.15 14.12 -7.38
CA THR A 691 26.13 15.11 -7.00
C THR A 691 25.40 15.65 -8.22
N THR A 692 24.12 15.93 -8.08
CA THR A 692 23.27 16.55 -9.12
C THR A 692 23.14 18.06 -8.95
N LEU A 693 23.60 18.60 -7.82
CA LEU A 693 23.50 20.00 -7.43
C LEU A 693 24.89 20.61 -7.21
N GLY A 694 25.11 21.83 -7.75
CA GLY A 694 26.38 22.58 -7.63
C GLY A 694 26.68 23.09 -6.21
N ARG A 695 27.67 23.99 -6.09
CA ARG A 695 28.22 24.48 -4.81
C ARG A 695 27.15 25.09 -3.88
N VAL A 696 26.39 26.05 -4.40
CA VAL A 696 25.32 26.76 -3.66
C VAL A 696 23.96 26.12 -3.98
N SER A 697 23.52 25.20 -3.13
CA SER A 697 22.19 24.57 -3.17
C SER A 697 21.93 23.93 -1.80
N GLY A 698 20.73 23.94 -1.21
CA GLY A 698 19.41 24.25 -1.73
C GLY A 698 18.40 23.45 -0.90
N ASN A 699 17.95 22.25 -1.30
CA ASN A 699 18.48 21.39 -2.36
C ASN A 699 19.23 20.19 -1.71
N ARG A 700 20.48 20.39 -1.29
CA ARG A 700 21.28 19.41 -0.51
C ARG A 700 21.33 19.77 0.99
N GLY A 701 21.44 18.78 1.87
CA GLY A 701 21.63 18.97 3.32
C GLY A 701 21.09 17.84 4.18
N PHE A 702 20.93 18.10 5.47
CA PHE A 702 20.28 17.19 6.42
C PHE A 702 18.76 17.29 6.34
N PHE A 703 18.10 16.13 6.38
CA PHE A 703 16.66 15.97 6.33
C PHE A 703 16.18 15.14 7.53
N LEU A 704 15.08 15.58 8.16
CA LEU A 704 14.46 14.96 9.31
C LEU A 704 12.99 14.65 9.01
N SER A 705 12.53 13.42 9.21
CA SER A 705 11.10 13.11 9.20
C SER A 705 10.56 12.86 10.62
N LEU A 706 9.35 13.40 10.85
CA LEU A 706 8.56 13.21 12.07
C LEU A 706 7.35 12.29 11.85
N GLY A 707 7.26 11.64 10.68
CA GLY A 707 6.17 10.72 10.29
C GLY A 707 5.27 11.31 9.18
N GLY A 708 4.81 10.45 8.28
CA GLY A 708 3.99 10.81 7.11
C GLY A 708 4.66 11.89 6.25
N TYR A 709 3.90 12.92 5.87
CA TYR A 709 4.38 14.07 5.08
C TYR A 709 5.24 15.08 5.87
N SER A 710 5.64 14.76 7.11
CA SER A 710 6.31 15.69 8.03
C SER A 710 7.83 15.75 7.82
N LEU A 711 8.26 16.00 6.58
CA LEU A 711 9.66 16.12 6.20
C LEU A 711 10.17 17.56 6.37
N PHE A 712 11.29 17.72 7.08
CA PHE A 712 11.99 18.97 7.33
C PHE A 712 13.40 18.93 6.79
N LYS A 713 13.93 20.09 6.38
CA LYS A 713 15.31 20.28 5.95
C LYS A 713 16.00 21.31 6.84
N TYR A 714 17.24 21.04 7.25
CA TYR A 714 18.06 22.03 7.94
C TYR A 714 18.54 23.13 6.97
N ASN A 715 18.39 24.39 7.37
CA ASN A 715 18.74 25.56 6.55
C ASN A 715 20.03 26.29 7.00
N GLY A 716 20.66 25.85 8.10
CA GLY A 716 21.83 26.49 8.72
C GLY A 716 21.52 27.17 10.06
N THR A 717 20.29 27.62 10.29
CA THR A 717 19.83 28.23 11.55
C THR A 717 18.78 27.38 12.29
N GLY A 718 17.96 26.61 11.57
CA GLY A 718 16.92 25.76 12.13
C GLY A 718 16.32 24.79 11.10
N TRP A 719 15.20 24.17 11.46
CA TRP A 719 14.46 23.24 10.61
C TRP A 719 13.36 23.95 9.84
N THR A 720 13.51 24.03 8.52
CA THR A 720 12.46 24.51 7.61
C THR A 720 11.66 23.32 7.07
N SER A 721 10.34 23.47 6.93
CA SER A 721 9.53 22.42 6.32
C SER A 721 9.93 22.21 4.86
N ALA A 722 10.30 20.97 4.51
CA ALA A 722 10.46 20.55 3.12
C ALA A 722 9.10 20.20 2.47
N SER A 723 7.99 20.36 3.21
CA SER A 723 6.67 19.86 2.83
C SER A 723 6.15 20.36 1.48
N THR A 724 6.60 21.51 0.96
CA THR A 724 6.17 21.96 -0.39
C THR A 724 6.74 21.06 -1.49
N GLN A 725 8.03 20.74 -1.42
CA GLN A 725 8.67 19.77 -2.33
C GLN A 725 8.21 18.34 -2.03
N ALA A 726 8.13 17.97 -0.74
CA ALA A 726 7.72 16.63 -0.33
C ALA A 726 6.27 16.30 -0.70
N LYS A 727 5.31 17.23 -0.51
CA LYS A 727 3.91 17.01 -0.90
C LYS A 727 3.70 17.02 -2.42
N ALA A 728 4.44 17.85 -3.16
CA ALA A 728 4.42 17.81 -4.63
C ALA A 728 4.88 16.43 -5.18
N LEU A 729 5.74 15.73 -4.44
CA LEU A 729 6.23 14.37 -4.73
C LEU A 729 5.54 13.28 -3.89
N SER A 730 4.48 13.60 -3.16
CA SER A 730 3.77 12.69 -2.23
C SER A 730 4.67 11.90 -1.26
N ILE A 731 5.84 12.44 -0.87
CA ILE A 731 6.80 11.76 0.00
C ILE A 731 6.21 11.60 1.40
N MET A 732 5.97 10.35 1.79
CA MET A 732 5.73 9.92 3.15
C MET A 732 6.99 9.23 3.68
N MET A 733 7.35 9.45 4.95
CA MET A 733 8.55 8.85 5.54
C MET A 733 8.41 8.65 7.06
N PRO A 734 8.76 7.46 7.59
CA PRO A 734 8.72 7.12 9.02
C PRO A 734 9.37 8.15 9.94
N SER A 735 8.85 8.28 11.16
CA SER A 735 9.36 9.19 12.17
C SER A 735 10.76 8.79 12.64
N LYS A 736 11.44 9.70 13.36
CA LYS A 736 12.81 9.47 13.88
C LYS A 736 13.81 9.10 12.76
N THR A 737 13.57 9.61 11.55
CA THR A 737 14.45 9.41 10.39
C THR A 737 15.30 10.66 10.19
N LEU A 738 16.62 10.54 10.22
CA LEU A 738 17.57 11.64 9.96
C LEU A 738 18.70 11.16 9.03
N PHE A 739 18.80 11.81 7.87
CA PHE A 739 19.79 11.49 6.84
C PHE A 739 20.38 12.76 6.19
N TYR A 740 21.51 12.60 5.51
CA TYR A 740 22.07 13.61 4.60
C TYR A 740 21.74 13.21 3.15
N GLY A 741 21.27 14.16 2.35
CA GLY A 741 20.79 13.87 0.99
C GLY A 741 20.62 15.11 0.12
N GLU A 742 20.05 14.92 -1.07
CA GLU A 742 19.69 16.01 -1.99
C GLU A 742 18.44 15.70 -2.83
N PHE A 743 17.67 16.73 -3.21
CA PHE A 743 16.66 16.61 -4.26
C PHE A 743 17.31 16.81 -5.63
N GLY A 744 17.46 15.73 -6.39
CA GLY A 744 18.06 15.72 -7.73
C GLY A 744 17.03 15.65 -8.85
N LEU A 745 17.53 15.71 -10.09
CA LEU A 745 16.76 15.36 -11.30
C LEU A 745 17.35 14.10 -11.94
N GLU A 746 16.49 13.13 -12.22
CA GLU A 746 16.78 11.94 -13.04
C GLU A 746 16.15 12.11 -14.43
N VAL A 747 16.78 11.56 -15.48
CA VAL A 747 16.22 11.51 -16.83
C VAL A 747 15.45 10.21 -17.00
N ARG A 748 14.17 10.30 -17.33
CA ARG A 748 13.33 9.14 -17.65
C ARG A 748 13.28 8.96 -19.17
N GLU A 749 13.93 7.92 -19.67
CA GLU A 749 13.73 7.49 -21.06
C GLU A 749 12.32 6.90 -21.22
N ARG A 750 11.60 7.39 -22.22
CA ARG A 750 10.38 6.77 -22.77
C ARG A 750 10.53 6.77 -24.29
N SER A 751 9.89 5.80 -24.95
CA SER A 751 10.02 5.55 -26.40
C SER A 751 9.48 6.72 -27.25
N GLY A 752 10.32 7.73 -27.48
CA GLY A 752 9.99 8.92 -28.27
C GLY A 752 11.00 10.06 -28.08
N PRO A 753 10.79 11.22 -28.73
CA PRO A 753 11.78 12.31 -28.73
C PRO A 753 11.80 13.18 -27.46
N VAL A 754 10.87 13.00 -26.53
CA VAL A 754 10.69 13.89 -25.37
C VAL A 754 11.33 13.28 -24.12
N GLU A 755 12.49 13.79 -23.74
CA GLU A 755 13.07 13.51 -22.42
C GLU A 755 12.24 14.18 -21.32
N ASN A 756 11.76 13.37 -20.37
CA ASN A 756 11.12 13.85 -19.15
C ASN A 756 12.10 13.76 -17.98
N PHE A 757 11.95 14.67 -17.01
CA PHE A 757 12.78 14.70 -15.80
C PHE A 757 11.93 14.40 -14.57
N ASP A 758 12.36 13.43 -13.78
CA ASP A 758 11.79 13.13 -12.47
C ASP A 758 12.58 13.88 -11.39
N MET A 759 11.88 14.55 -10.46
CA MET A 759 12.54 15.04 -9.23
C MET A 759 12.54 13.92 -8.20
N VAL A 760 13.73 13.53 -7.74
CA VAL A 760 13.94 12.36 -6.89
C VAL A 760 14.67 12.76 -5.61
N LEU A 761 14.25 12.18 -4.48
CA LEU A 761 14.94 12.31 -3.21
C LEU A 761 16.09 11.31 -3.13
N HIS A 762 17.32 11.83 -3.10
CA HIS A 762 18.53 11.05 -3.00
C HIS A 762 19.08 11.05 -1.57
N ILE A 763 19.08 9.89 -0.92
CA ILE A 763 19.79 9.64 0.34
C ILE A 763 21.27 9.40 0.01
N ILE A 764 22.18 10.02 0.76
CA ILE A 764 23.62 9.85 0.61
C ILE A 764 24.17 9.02 1.77
N ASP A 765 23.86 9.41 3.00
CA ASP A 765 24.23 8.69 4.24
C ASP A 765 23.13 8.91 5.29
N ALA A 766 22.97 7.98 6.22
CA ALA A 766 21.88 7.99 7.21
C ALA A 766 22.40 7.83 8.65
N LEU A 767 21.90 8.68 9.55
CA LEU A 767 22.17 8.61 11.00
C LEU A 767 21.18 7.66 11.67
N MET A 768 19.91 7.75 11.29
CA MET A 768 18.82 6.96 11.85
C MET A 768 17.69 6.83 10.81
N LEU A 769 17.09 5.64 10.68
CA LEU A 769 15.98 5.36 9.74
C LEU A 769 14.84 4.69 10.50
N GLY A 770 13.65 5.31 10.56
CA GLY A 770 12.50 4.79 11.32
C GLY A 770 12.82 4.42 12.77
N GLY A 771 13.66 5.23 13.44
CA GLY A 771 14.16 4.97 14.78
C GLY A 771 15.25 3.89 14.92
N MET A 772 15.68 3.24 13.83
CA MET A 772 16.85 2.36 13.83
C MET A 772 18.14 3.18 13.78
N ASP A 773 18.98 3.08 14.82
CA ASP A 773 20.25 3.81 14.93
C ASP A 773 21.34 3.18 14.04
N LEU A 774 21.91 3.98 13.13
CA LEU A 774 22.98 3.57 12.21
C LEU A 774 24.34 4.20 12.55
N ARG A 775 24.41 5.09 13.56
CA ARG A 775 25.54 6.00 13.84
C ARG A 775 26.91 5.35 13.80
N ASN A 776 27.04 4.18 14.42
CA ASN A 776 28.32 3.50 14.65
C ASN A 776 28.57 2.36 13.65
N MET A 777 27.69 2.16 12.66
CA MET A 777 27.90 1.16 11.61
C MET A 777 28.87 1.70 10.55
N HIS A 778 29.68 0.82 9.95
CA HIS A 778 30.53 1.16 8.81
C HIS A 778 29.72 1.71 7.62
N TYR A 779 30.27 2.65 6.86
CA TYR A 779 29.55 3.38 5.82
C TYR A 779 28.77 2.47 4.86
N THR A 780 29.40 1.41 4.34
CA THR A 780 28.75 0.46 3.42
C THR A 780 27.47 -0.13 4.02
N ARG A 781 27.50 -0.47 5.31
CA ARG A 781 26.35 -0.98 6.07
C ARG A 781 25.26 0.09 6.23
N ARG A 782 25.63 1.36 6.44
CA ARG A 782 24.67 2.48 6.48
C ARG A 782 23.99 2.68 5.12
N LEU A 783 24.74 2.50 4.03
CA LEU A 783 24.21 2.58 2.67
C LEU A 783 23.25 1.43 2.35
N GLU A 784 23.61 0.18 2.63
CA GLU A 784 22.72 -0.99 2.47
C GLU A 784 21.37 -0.80 3.18
N MET A 785 21.38 -0.20 4.38
CA MET A 785 20.15 0.13 5.11
C MET A 785 19.39 1.30 4.48
N ALA A 786 20.08 2.29 3.91
CA ALA A 786 19.46 3.38 3.16
C ALA A 786 18.85 2.93 1.82
N GLU A 787 19.49 1.97 1.14
CA GLU A 787 18.97 1.30 -0.07
C GLU A 787 17.69 0.54 0.26
N LYS A 788 17.72 -0.31 1.31
CA LYS A 788 16.56 -1.02 1.84
C LYS A 788 15.40 -0.07 2.20
N PHE A 789 15.69 1.03 2.90
CA PHE A 789 14.70 2.04 3.30
C PHE A 789 14.09 2.78 2.09
N ALA A 790 14.92 3.16 1.12
CA ALA A 790 14.47 3.79 -0.12
C ALA A 790 13.59 2.85 -0.96
N GLN A 791 13.92 1.55 -1.01
CA GLN A 791 13.13 0.52 -1.67
C GLN A 791 11.77 0.30 -0.98
N ALA A 792 11.70 0.37 0.36
CA ALA A 792 10.46 0.19 1.10
C ALA A 792 9.47 1.36 0.89
N LEU A 793 9.98 2.59 0.85
CA LEU A 793 9.15 3.80 0.67
C LEU A 793 8.84 4.12 -0.80
N THR A 794 9.59 3.55 -1.75
CA THR A 794 9.30 3.74 -3.17
C THR A 794 7.94 3.14 -3.54
N ILE A 795 7.19 3.88 -4.34
CA ILE A 795 5.96 3.44 -5.02
C ILE A 795 6.15 3.83 -6.49
N PRO A 796 6.39 2.88 -7.42
CA PRO A 796 6.63 3.16 -8.83
C PRO A 796 5.60 4.12 -9.42
N GLU A 797 6.06 4.98 -10.32
CA GLU A 797 5.32 6.10 -10.94
C GLU A 797 4.80 7.20 -9.99
N ARG A 798 4.62 6.94 -8.69
CA ARG A 798 4.06 7.90 -7.70
C ARG A 798 5.10 8.58 -6.81
N LEU A 799 6.07 7.82 -6.29
CA LEU A 799 7.05 8.24 -5.29
C LEU A 799 8.37 7.50 -5.51
N ILE A 800 9.42 8.22 -5.88
CA ILE A 800 10.78 7.66 -6.05
C ILE A 800 11.71 8.22 -4.98
N ILE A 801 12.32 7.33 -4.21
CA ILE A 801 13.43 7.62 -3.30
C ILE A 801 14.57 6.67 -3.69
N ARG A 802 15.82 7.14 -3.67
CA ARG A 802 17.00 6.27 -3.88
C ARG A 802 18.10 6.59 -2.89
N ALA A 803 18.84 5.59 -2.46
CA ALA A 803 20.19 5.83 -1.93
C ALA A 803 21.18 5.94 -3.11
N LYS A 804 22.27 6.71 -2.94
CA LYS A 804 23.27 6.87 -4.00
C LYS A 804 24.39 5.83 -3.92
N PRO A 805 24.72 5.14 -5.03
CA PRO A 805 25.81 4.18 -5.06
C PRO A 805 27.17 4.86 -4.83
N LEU A 806 28.11 4.09 -4.25
CA LEU A 806 29.47 4.55 -3.98
C LEU A 806 30.40 4.25 -5.15
N ILE A 807 31.09 5.27 -5.62
CA ILE A 807 32.25 5.12 -6.49
C ILE A 807 33.47 4.88 -5.60
N ARG A 808 34.20 3.79 -5.82
CA ARG A 808 35.54 3.60 -5.22
C ARG A 808 36.51 4.57 -5.89
N MET A 809 37.40 5.21 -5.13
CA MET A 809 38.29 6.25 -5.71
C MET A 809 39.18 5.71 -6.83
N GLU A 810 39.62 4.46 -6.73
CA GLU A 810 40.35 3.76 -7.79
C GLU A 810 39.53 3.62 -9.10
N GLN A 811 38.21 3.52 -9.01
CA GLN A 811 37.29 3.42 -10.16
C GLN A 811 36.80 4.80 -10.67
N MET A 812 37.24 5.90 -10.06
CA MET A 812 36.72 7.24 -10.38
C MET A 812 37.05 7.71 -11.81
N LEU A 813 38.18 7.28 -12.38
CA LEU A 813 38.53 7.55 -13.77
C LEU A 813 37.51 6.94 -14.74
N LEU A 814 37.18 5.66 -14.56
CA LEU A 814 36.17 4.95 -15.35
C LEU A 814 34.79 5.63 -15.26
N PHE A 815 34.44 6.21 -14.10
CA PHE A 815 33.22 7.02 -13.97
C PHE A 815 33.26 8.25 -14.87
N ILE A 816 34.36 9.01 -14.84
CA ILE A 816 34.53 10.23 -15.64
C ILE A 816 34.49 9.90 -17.14
N GLU A 817 35.08 8.79 -17.58
CA GLU A 817 35.03 8.32 -18.97
C GLU A 817 33.61 7.98 -19.46
N LYS A 818 32.71 7.51 -18.57
CA LYS A 818 31.29 7.31 -18.92
C LYS A 818 30.44 8.59 -18.88
N ILE A 819 31.00 9.76 -18.52
CA ILE A 819 30.29 11.04 -18.62
C ILE A 819 30.22 11.49 -20.08
N LYS A 820 29.05 11.31 -20.70
CA LYS A 820 28.81 11.65 -22.11
C LYS A 820 28.05 12.96 -22.23
N GLY A 821 28.42 13.78 -23.20
CA GLY A 821 27.57 14.89 -23.63
C GLY A 821 26.31 14.35 -24.29
N ARG A 822 25.13 14.79 -23.84
CA ARG A 822 23.85 14.50 -24.49
C ARG A 822 23.31 15.77 -25.14
N ASP A 823 22.82 15.62 -26.36
CA ASP A 823 22.20 16.70 -27.13
C ASP A 823 20.71 16.81 -26.82
N PHE A 824 20.19 18.04 -26.70
CA PHE A 824 18.81 18.31 -26.30
C PHE A 824 18.02 18.90 -27.48
N ILE A 825 16.88 18.29 -27.82
CA ILE A 825 16.08 18.61 -29.02
C ILE A 825 15.71 20.10 -29.13
N ARG A 826 15.56 20.82 -28.01
CA ARG A 826 15.28 22.27 -27.99
C ARG A 826 16.53 23.16 -28.15
N GLY A 827 17.52 22.73 -28.94
CA GLY A 827 18.68 23.55 -29.34
C GLY A 827 19.58 24.03 -28.19
N GLY A 828 19.62 23.28 -27.09
CA GLY A 828 20.44 23.61 -25.93
C GLY A 828 21.91 23.20 -26.11
N THR A 829 22.82 23.83 -25.37
CA THR A 829 24.19 23.31 -25.24
C THR A 829 24.18 21.89 -24.67
N PRO A 830 24.99 20.96 -25.20
CA PRO A 830 25.03 19.58 -24.71
C PRO A 830 25.38 19.56 -23.23
N ARG A 831 24.75 18.66 -22.46
CA ARG A 831 25.00 18.54 -21.02
C ARG A 831 25.71 17.23 -20.69
N PRO A 832 26.66 17.21 -19.75
CA PRO A 832 27.22 15.96 -19.25
C PRO A 832 26.11 15.16 -18.56
N THR A 833 26.04 13.87 -18.92
CA THR A 833 25.13 12.87 -18.34
C THR A 833 25.92 11.60 -18.05
N CYS A 834 25.50 10.85 -17.03
CA CYS A 834 26.00 9.51 -16.74
C CYS A 834 24.90 8.68 -16.06
N PRO A 835 24.97 7.34 -16.09
CA PRO A 835 24.18 6.51 -15.19
C PRO A 835 24.58 6.78 -13.74
N MET A 836 23.64 6.69 -12.80
CA MET A 836 23.93 6.90 -11.38
C MET A 836 24.81 5.78 -10.80
N ASP A 837 24.50 4.52 -11.12
CA ASP A 837 25.35 3.35 -10.90
C ASP A 837 26.05 2.96 -12.19
N MET A 838 27.37 2.81 -12.10
CA MET A 838 28.25 2.42 -13.21
C MET A 838 28.10 0.97 -13.66
N ASN A 839 27.57 0.12 -12.79
CA ASN A 839 27.54 -1.34 -12.95
C ASN A 839 26.16 -1.84 -13.40
N ASN A 840 25.11 -1.06 -13.19
CA ASN A 840 23.74 -1.36 -13.60
C ASN A 840 23.41 -0.59 -14.90
N PRO A 841 23.16 -1.28 -16.04
CA PRO A 841 22.81 -0.62 -17.30
C PRO A 841 21.43 0.05 -17.25
N ASP A 842 20.51 -0.43 -16.41
CA ASP A 842 19.16 0.10 -16.20
C ASP A 842 19.13 1.19 -15.10
N SER A 843 20.30 1.70 -14.71
CA SER A 843 20.41 2.76 -13.72
C SER A 843 19.88 4.09 -14.24
N ALA A 844 19.20 4.83 -13.36
CA ALA A 844 18.70 6.18 -13.68
C ALA A 844 19.83 7.10 -14.13
N ILE A 845 19.61 7.82 -15.24
CA ILE A 845 20.57 8.77 -15.80
C ILE A 845 20.47 10.09 -15.04
N ILE A 846 21.62 10.66 -14.67
CA ILE A 846 21.73 11.91 -13.89
C ILE A 846 22.58 12.97 -14.59
N PHE A 847 22.42 14.21 -14.15
CA PHE A 847 23.29 15.34 -14.51
C PHE A 847 24.36 15.57 -13.44
N PRO A 848 25.57 15.02 -13.55
CA PRO A 848 26.62 15.24 -12.57
C PRO A 848 27.07 16.71 -12.55
N ARG A 849 27.14 17.29 -11.34
CA ARG A 849 27.57 18.66 -11.03
C ARG A 849 28.78 18.70 -10.10
N GLY A 850 29.46 17.57 -9.95
CA GLY A 850 30.55 17.39 -9.01
C GLY A 850 30.51 16.05 -8.29
N PHE A 851 31.48 15.86 -7.41
CA PHE A 851 31.55 14.72 -6.49
C PHE A 851 31.56 15.20 -5.03
N LEU A 852 30.83 14.48 -4.18
CA LEU A 852 30.99 14.54 -2.73
C LEU A 852 31.92 13.40 -2.31
N PHE A 853 33.06 13.72 -1.70
CA PHE A 853 34.00 12.75 -1.16
C PHE A 853 33.73 12.52 0.32
N LEU A 854 33.67 11.24 0.69
CA LEU A 854 33.29 10.77 2.02
C LEU A 854 34.38 9.85 2.55
N LYS A 855 35.00 10.20 3.68
CA LYS A 855 35.98 9.34 4.35
C LYS A 855 35.25 8.25 5.13
N ILE A 856 35.59 7.00 4.87
CA ILE A 856 34.96 5.82 5.49
C ILE A 856 35.84 5.14 6.56
N THR A 857 37.11 5.56 6.66
CA THR A 857 38.04 5.17 7.71
C THR A 857 38.29 6.30 8.71
N LYS A 858 38.68 5.93 9.93
CA LYS A 858 38.92 6.84 11.05
C LYS A 858 40.40 6.90 11.39
N ASP A 859 40.96 8.12 11.46
CA ASP A 859 42.36 8.33 11.84
C ASP A 859 42.63 7.78 13.27
N PRO A 860 43.79 7.16 13.52
CA PRO A 860 45.00 7.11 12.69
C PRO A 860 45.06 5.96 11.67
N TRP A 861 43.95 5.25 11.41
CA TRP A 861 43.93 4.15 10.44
C TRP A 861 43.80 4.62 8.99
N GLN A 862 44.52 3.95 8.10
CA GLN A 862 44.45 4.11 6.65
C GLN A 862 44.39 2.74 5.97
N MET A 863 43.56 2.58 4.95
CA MET A 863 43.63 1.41 4.07
C MET A 863 44.76 1.59 3.04
N ILE A 864 45.69 0.65 2.98
CA ILE A 864 46.79 0.62 2.00
C ILE A 864 46.79 -0.70 1.22
N LEU A 865 47.34 -0.70 0.01
CA LEU A 865 47.61 -1.93 -0.75
C LEU A 865 48.95 -2.51 -0.27
N ASP A 866 48.96 -3.73 0.26
CA ASP A 866 50.20 -4.45 0.56
C ASP A 866 50.70 -5.17 -0.72
N PRO A 867 51.82 -4.72 -1.33
CA PRO A 867 52.31 -5.27 -2.59
C PRO A 867 52.85 -6.71 -2.45
N LYS A 868 53.09 -7.22 -1.23
CA LYS A 868 53.56 -8.59 -1.01
C LYS A 868 52.45 -9.64 -1.16
N ILE A 869 51.20 -9.22 -0.95
CA ILE A 869 50.01 -10.09 -0.97
C ILE A 869 48.96 -9.63 -1.99
N ASN A 870 49.22 -8.52 -2.70
CA ASN A 870 48.34 -7.84 -3.64
C ASN A 870 46.90 -7.66 -3.10
N ASN A 871 46.78 -7.21 -1.86
CA ASN A 871 45.49 -7.04 -1.19
C ASN A 871 45.52 -5.83 -0.24
N LYS A 872 44.34 -5.29 0.07
CA LYS A 872 44.19 -4.13 0.96
C LYS A 872 44.28 -4.56 2.42
N VAL A 873 44.94 -3.73 3.23
CA VAL A 873 45.12 -3.91 4.68
C VAL A 873 44.87 -2.58 5.39
N PHE A 874 44.36 -2.65 6.62
CA PHE A 874 44.27 -1.50 7.51
C PHE A 874 45.62 -1.32 8.22
N PHE A 875 46.25 -0.17 8.01
CA PHE A 875 47.50 0.25 8.63
C PHE A 875 47.23 1.38 9.63
N ASN A 876 47.70 1.22 10.87
CA ASN A 876 47.60 2.24 11.91
C ASN A 876 48.86 3.13 11.86
N THR A 877 48.72 4.37 11.41
CA THR A 877 49.85 5.29 11.22
C THR A 877 50.54 5.72 12.53
N ALA A 878 49.87 5.55 13.68
CA ALA A 878 50.42 5.92 14.99
C ALA A 878 51.18 4.77 15.67
N SER A 879 50.82 3.50 15.42
CA SER A 879 51.47 2.32 16.02
C SER A 879 52.31 1.50 15.05
N GLY A 880 52.20 1.72 13.73
CA GLY A 880 52.89 0.96 12.70
C GLY A 880 52.32 -0.46 12.47
N HIS A 881 51.18 -0.79 13.08
CA HIS A 881 50.54 -2.10 12.96
C HIS A 881 49.68 -2.21 11.70
N SER A 882 49.69 -3.38 11.04
CA SER A 882 48.82 -3.72 9.90
C SER A 882 47.97 -4.95 10.19
N THR A 883 46.70 -4.92 9.79
CA THR A 883 45.79 -6.07 9.83
C THR A 883 44.93 -6.16 8.56
N ARG A 884 44.39 -7.35 8.27
CA ARG A 884 43.45 -7.60 7.16
C ARG A 884 41.99 -7.39 7.56
N ASP A 885 41.65 -7.78 8.79
CA ASP A 885 40.30 -7.65 9.33
C ASP A 885 40.03 -6.19 9.74
N THR A 886 38.84 -5.67 9.43
CA THR A 886 38.46 -4.28 9.73
C THR A 886 38.50 -4.00 11.24
N PRO A 887 39.40 -3.14 11.73
CA PRO A 887 39.43 -2.75 13.14
C PRO A 887 38.17 -1.97 13.51
N MET A 888 37.56 -2.27 14.65
CA MET A 888 36.35 -1.56 15.12
C MET A 888 36.58 -0.07 15.34
N ASP A 889 37.80 0.34 15.67
CA ASP A 889 38.25 1.73 15.84
C ASP A 889 38.72 2.39 14.53
N ALA A 890 38.91 1.63 13.45
CA ALA A 890 39.13 2.17 12.10
C ALA A 890 37.82 2.56 11.39
N VAL A 891 36.66 2.16 11.91
CA VAL A 891 35.35 2.45 11.32
C VAL A 891 34.98 3.91 11.52
N ALA A 892 34.78 4.66 10.43
CA ALA A 892 34.20 6.00 10.52
C ALA A 892 32.70 5.93 10.86
N SER A 893 32.31 6.49 12.00
CA SER A 893 30.90 6.74 12.34
C SER A 893 30.25 7.72 11.36
N PHE A 894 28.93 7.87 11.41
CA PHE A 894 28.22 8.90 10.66
C PHE A 894 28.80 10.30 10.92
N PHE A 895 29.17 10.60 12.16
CA PHE A 895 29.78 11.89 12.49
C PHE A 895 31.18 12.03 11.89
N ASP A 896 32.04 11.00 12.00
CA ASP A 896 33.39 11.01 11.40
C ASP A 896 33.35 11.23 9.89
N THR A 897 32.45 10.52 9.18
CA THR A 897 32.25 10.70 7.73
C THR A 897 31.69 12.09 7.40
N MET A 898 30.63 12.53 8.08
CA MET A 898 30.01 13.83 7.82
C MET A 898 30.91 15.01 8.19
N GLU A 899 31.84 14.85 9.14
CA GLU A 899 32.72 15.91 9.60
C GLU A 899 33.85 16.18 8.59
N ASN A 900 34.32 15.13 7.91
CA ASN A 900 35.43 15.16 6.96
C ASN A 900 34.98 15.21 5.49
N ARG A 901 33.68 15.35 5.22
CA ARG A 901 33.12 15.34 3.86
C ARG A 901 33.62 16.54 3.03
N MET A 902 34.05 16.27 1.80
CA MET A 902 34.54 17.29 0.87
C MET A 902 33.67 17.38 -0.39
N LEU A 903 33.53 18.56 -0.98
CA LEU A 903 32.78 18.77 -2.23
C LEU A 903 33.71 19.29 -3.33
N TRP A 904 33.73 18.62 -4.48
CA TRP A 904 34.30 19.16 -5.71
C TRP A 904 33.16 19.48 -6.68
N SER A 905 32.72 20.73 -6.72
CA SER A 905 31.64 21.20 -7.59
C SER A 905 32.13 21.60 -8.98
N TRP A 906 31.27 21.43 -10.00
CA TRP A 906 31.49 21.85 -11.39
C TRP A 906 30.50 22.96 -11.77
N ASP A 907 30.93 24.21 -11.59
CA ASP A 907 30.18 25.42 -11.95
C ASP A 907 30.88 26.20 -13.08
N ARG A 908 30.55 27.49 -13.27
CA ARG A 908 31.13 28.33 -14.33
C ARG A 908 32.56 28.79 -14.05
N ALA A 909 33.00 28.77 -12.78
CA ALA A 909 34.38 29.05 -12.39
C ALA A 909 35.21 27.76 -12.45
N THR A 910 34.72 26.66 -11.86
CA THR A 910 35.43 25.37 -11.77
C THR A 910 35.25 24.44 -12.98
N SER A 911 34.77 24.97 -14.13
CA SER A 911 34.23 24.15 -15.23
C SER A 911 35.19 23.08 -15.76
N LEU A 912 34.71 21.83 -15.77
CA LEU A 912 35.38 20.64 -16.27
C LEU A 912 35.88 20.82 -17.72
N ARG A 913 37.16 20.52 -17.98
CA ARG A 913 37.69 20.36 -19.35
C ARG A 913 37.35 18.97 -19.90
N MET A 914 36.21 18.84 -20.57
CA MET A 914 35.86 17.60 -21.31
C MET A 914 36.72 17.41 -22.57
N GLU A 915 37.35 18.46 -23.09
CA GLU A 915 38.11 18.47 -24.36
C GLU A 915 39.60 18.09 -24.20
N ALA A 916 40.05 17.77 -22.99
CA ALA A 916 41.43 17.32 -22.78
C ALA A 916 41.60 15.88 -23.31
N PRO A 917 42.57 15.59 -24.21
CA PRO A 917 42.76 14.24 -24.73
C PRO A 917 43.28 13.30 -23.63
N TYR A 918 42.40 12.44 -23.12
CA TYR A 918 42.70 11.43 -22.09
C TYR A 918 43.84 10.48 -22.48
N SER A 919 44.11 10.31 -23.78
CA SER A 919 45.28 9.59 -24.32
C SER A 919 46.64 10.17 -23.92
N SER A 920 46.69 11.33 -23.27
CA SER A 920 47.90 11.87 -22.63
C SER A 920 48.20 11.29 -21.24
N MET A 921 47.25 10.56 -20.63
CA MET A 921 47.49 9.70 -19.47
C MET A 921 47.57 8.25 -19.95
N GLY A 922 48.80 7.74 -20.09
CA GLY A 922 49.09 6.37 -20.54
C GLY A 922 48.55 5.29 -19.59
N GLU A 923 48.46 4.06 -20.10
CA GLU A 923 47.82 2.87 -19.50
C GLU A 923 47.69 2.85 -17.97
N LEU A 924 46.61 3.44 -17.45
CA LEU A 924 46.27 3.40 -16.03
C LEU A 924 45.46 2.13 -15.73
N CYS A 925 46.09 1.18 -15.03
CA CYS A 925 45.39 0.01 -14.49
C CYS A 925 44.32 0.46 -13.46
N PRO A 926 43.04 0.09 -13.62
CA PRO A 926 41.95 0.54 -12.74
C PRO A 926 42.14 0.27 -11.25
N ASP A 927 42.86 -0.80 -10.88
CA ASP A 927 43.11 -1.16 -9.48
C ASP A 927 44.26 -0.34 -8.83
N HIS A 928 45.04 0.38 -9.64
CA HIS A 928 46.31 1.02 -9.28
C HIS A 928 46.32 2.55 -9.50
N VAL A 929 45.17 3.23 -9.38
CA VAL A 929 45.16 4.70 -9.37
C VAL A 929 45.87 5.20 -8.11
N HIS A 930 47.06 5.80 -8.30
CA HIS A 930 47.83 6.40 -7.23
C HIS A 930 47.33 7.82 -6.89
N THR A 931 47.56 8.25 -5.64
CA THR A 931 47.24 9.60 -5.16
C THR A 931 47.81 10.71 -6.06
N CYS A 932 49.03 10.54 -6.58
CA CYS A 932 49.65 11.48 -7.51
C CYS A 932 48.91 11.56 -8.87
N THR A 933 48.41 10.43 -9.39
CA THR A 933 47.56 10.37 -10.59
C THR A 933 46.27 11.16 -10.37
N PHE A 934 45.57 10.92 -9.26
CA PHE A 934 44.36 11.66 -8.90
C PHE A 934 44.61 13.18 -8.76
N MET A 935 45.72 13.57 -8.13
CA MET A 935 46.11 14.99 -8.02
C MET A 935 46.39 15.63 -9.39
N ASN A 936 47.03 14.92 -10.31
CA ASN A 936 47.35 15.43 -11.65
C ASN A 936 46.09 15.52 -12.52
N LEU A 937 45.23 14.49 -12.48
CA LEU A 937 43.89 14.46 -13.06
C LEU A 937 43.06 15.67 -12.60
N PHE A 938 42.97 15.91 -11.28
CA PHE A 938 42.26 17.06 -10.72
C PHE A 938 42.80 18.39 -11.26
N LYS A 939 44.13 18.60 -11.18
CA LYS A 939 44.80 19.82 -11.69
C LYS A 939 44.56 20.05 -13.18
N GLY A 940 44.52 18.99 -14.00
CA GLY A 940 44.28 19.08 -15.43
C GLY A 940 42.84 19.47 -15.80
N MET A 941 41.86 19.08 -14.97
CA MET A 941 40.45 19.41 -15.17
C MET A 941 40.05 20.79 -14.60
N THR A 942 40.70 21.25 -13.52
CA THR A 942 40.43 22.58 -12.95
C THR A 942 41.04 23.71 -13.78
N ARG A 943 40.25 24.75 -14.06
CA ARG A 943 40.77 26.00 -14.63
C ARG A 943 41.62 26.77 -13.59
N PRO A 944 42.73 27.41 -13.98
CA PRO A 944 43.31 28.47 -13.14
C PRO A 944 42.33 29.65 -13.02
N PRO A 945 42.35 30.41 -11.90
CA PRO A 945 41.58 31.65 -11.77
C PRO A 945 41.95 32.63 -12.89
N LYS A 946 41.00 33.43 -13.37
CA LYS A 946 41.20 34.27 -14.56
C LYS A 946 41.83 35.61 -14.24
N ASN A 947 41.57 36.15 -13.04
CA ASN A 947 42.17 37.39 -12.54
C ASN A 947 42.60 37.23 -11.07
N GLU A 948 43.50 38.08 -10.59
CA GLU A 948 43.93 38.09 -9.18
C GLU A 948 42.78 38.35 -8.19
N GLN A 949 41.71 39.03 -8.63
CA GLN A 949 40.51 39.25 -7.82
C GLN A 949 39.77 37.94 -7.47
N ASP A 950 39.75 36.96 -8.39
CA ASP A 950 39.19 35.61 -8.11
C ASP A 950 40.01 34.92 -7.01
N ALA A 951 41.33 35.17 -6.96
CA ALA A 951 42.22 34.60 -5.96
C ALA A 951 42.05 35.26 -4.58
N THR A 952 41.70 36.54 -4.50
CA THR A 952 41.39 37.16 -3.20
C THR A 952 40.10 36.61 -2.59
N GLU A 953 39.02 36.40 -3.36
CA GLU A 953 37.80 35.77 -2.81
C GLU A 953 38.04 34.32 -2.36
N ALA A 954 38.89 33.58 -3.06
CA ALA A 954 39.33 32.24 -2.63
C ALA A 954 40.20 32.25 -1.36
N SER A 955 40.81 33.39 -1.01
CA SER A 955 41.66 33.54 0.18
C SER A 955 40.89 33.96 1.45
N THR A 956 39.71 34.57 1.30
CA THR A 956 38.90 35.10 2.41
C THR A 956 38.03 34.05 3.09
N LEU A 957 38.65 32.97 3.58
CA LEU A 957 38.10 32.17 4.67
C LEU A 957 38.62 32.74 6.01
N PRO A 958 37.81 32.73 7.09
CA PRO A 958 38.28 33.15 8.39
C PRO A 958 39.42 32.23 8.86
N LYS A 959 40.53 32.82 9.30
CA LYS A 959 41.63 32.05 9.91
C LYS A 959 41.13 31.39 11.19
N VAL A 960 40.90 30.08 11.12
CA VAL A 960 40.79 29.23 12.31
C VAL A 960 42.13 29.34 13.03
N GLN A 961 42.12 29.88 14.25
CA GLN A 961 43.26 29.80 15.16
C GLN A 961 43.37 28.36 15.72
N PRO A 962 44.57 27.92 16.15
CA PRO A 962 44.86 26.51 16.46
C PRO A 962 43.93 25.86 17.49
#